data_AF-V6M572-F1
#
_entry.id   AF-V6M572-F1
#
_cell.length_a   1.000
_cell.length_b   1.000
_cell.length_c   1.000
_cell.angle_alpha   90.00
_cell.angle_beta   90.00
_cell.angle_gamma   90.00
#
_symmetry.space_group_name_H-M   'P 1'
#
loop_
_entity.id
_entity.type
_entity.pdbx_description
1 polymer ?
#
loop_
_entity_poly.entity_id
_entity_poly.type
_entity_poly.pdbx_seq_one_letter_code
_entity_poly.pdbx_strand_id
1 'polypeptide(L)'
;MSVGRNELCPCGSGKKYKKCCGVVTPITELRSRHEQKLQKEYASWVERLNHFVGGHVTNEAISEARNRFAEEIGLPEESVMRPEWAAHFFNWFVLDEKTGNTTLLENYIKQHGRRMEPDLRRAFAGLHLNTYEIIEVDRDVLTVRQPQSGEVHYLLRSNNLQVQPGQIVVGRLLNLGLRNMLFSGSIILQPHIKEPLMEWLRQHPEVQEAADDTSKRVYTPALYRFIVQFGNEADRQEHSSNSLLQRRFPLADAEEFRKMIESKRSFELKKRDGGKEIWVYASRKEEHLFRGLRDALLELYEVQAEVLVQDGQVLLEGYPEELEEIAGLLQLHGLVEEKAISVLTSTGSKLTQGTLFITSEPTLPPKVLQWAVQTYFAEKWLVTAHDALDELPPVLVAASDNQELKGMLDSLLSQMEQDSKLGQGIARYMRMDLLRPRLTMKNDSLHVFNLLRRPLIEGLPESVYTILPERLAEMNRFVHEMTEGKSEATVKKYDEVMNNFRSFVRGAFGPSFEWEHLRREDLSFFLVHDIYSRTDAVTKTLATNLLSVLSAFFKWLDKQNGTSLSATMQPLFTELKESLPEAYRLRGHLEKEAYQHLYATPSPGLADVREEGLLLLGTDQDGWVARRQNGEKIKLTLDADANQALGADWVIFGLFGQTEDGSWRLFSSAEFYPPVVAQLLGAPVAVLI
;
A
#
# COMPACT_ATOMS: atom_id res chain seq x y z
N MET A 1 19.65 -46.09 -20.09
CA MET A 1 19.64 -45.20 -21.27
C MET A 1 19.27 -43.81 -20.78
N SER A 2 20.15 -42.83 -20.88
CA SER A 2 19.86 -41.44 -20.50
C SER A 2 19.23 -40.72 -21.68
N VAL A 3 18.08 -40.07 -21.47
CA VAL A 3 17.39 -39.28 -22.51
C VAL A 3 18.30 -38.17 -23.02
N GLY A 4 18.43 -38.03 -24.33
CA GLY A 4 19.26 -37.02 -24.97
C GLY A 4 18.75 -35.60 -24.69
N ARG A 5 19.66 -34.64 -24.42
CA ARG A 5 19.33 -33.25 -24.02
C ARG A 5 18.35 -32.53 -24.97
N ASN A 6 18.32 -32.89 -26.25
CA ASN A 6 17.46 -32.32 -27.28
C ASN A 6 16.24 -33.18 -27.65
N GLU A 7 16.11 -34.38 -27.09
CA GLU A 7 14.97 -35.28 -27.30
C GLU A 7 13.73 -34.79 -26.56
N LEU A 8 12.55 -35.31 -26.90
CA LEU A 8 11.32 -34.98 -26.17
C LEU A 8 11.42 -35.47 -24.73
N CYS A 9 10.95 -34.62 -23.81
CA CYS A 9 11.05 -34.89 -22.39
C CYS A 9 10.14 -36.08 -22.01
N PRO A 10 10.63 -37.08 -21.26
CA PRO A 10 9.87 -38.29 -20.95
C PRO A 10 8.70 -38.04 -20.00
N CYS A 11 8.58 -36.82 -19.43
CA CYS A 11 7.43 -36.42 -18.62
C CYS A 11 6.15 -36.10 -19.43
N GLY A 12 6.20 -36.21 -20.77
CA GLY A 12 5.02 -36.03 -21.61
C GLY A 12 4.65 -34.58 -21.94
N SER A 13 5.48 -33.60 -21.57
CA SER A 13 5.21 -32.17 -21.78
C SER A 13 5.28 -31.68 -23.23
N GLY A 14 5.66 -32.54 -24.19
CA GLY A 14 5.88 -32.20 -25.60
C GLY A 14 7.09 -31.27 -25.86
N LYS A 15 7.82 -30.85 -24.83
CA LYS A 15 9.00 -29.98 -24.93
C LYS A 15 10.30 -30.80 -24.98
N LYS A 16 11.37 -30.24 -25.56
CA LYS A 16 12.72 -30.84 -25.50
C LYS A 16 13.19 -30.98 -24.05
N TYR A 17 13.88 -32.06 -23.69
CA TYR A 17 14.32 -32.41 -22.33
C TYR A 17 15.02 -31.24 -21.63
N LYS A 18 15.96 -30.54 -22.32
CA LYS A 18 16.65 -29.35 -21.79
C LYS A 18 15.77 -28.15 -21.45
N LYS A 19 14.55 -28.09 -21.96
CA LYS A 19 13.57 -27.02 -21.74
C LYS A 19 12.42 -27.46 -20.83
N CYS A 20 12.56 -28.63 -20.20
CA CYS A 20 11.55 -29.22 -19.32
C CYS A 20 12.24 -29.85 -18.10
N CYS A 21 12.25 -31.18 -17.93
CA CYS A 21 12.84 -31.82 -16.75
C CYS A 21 14.39 -31.73 -16.69
N GLY A 22 15.05 -31.40 -17.80
CA GLY A 22 16.49 -31.14 -17.86
C GLY A 22 16.88 -29.70 -17.55
N VAL A 23 15.95 -28.86 -17.06
CA VAL A 23 16.26 -27.53 -16.51
C VAL A 23 16.99 -27.74 -15.19
N VAL A 24 18.30 -27.51 -15.20
CA VAL A 24 19.06 -27.30 -13.97
C VAL A 24 18.56 -25.98 -13.40
N THR A 25 17.90 -26.00 -12.24
CA THR A 25 17.44 -24.79 -11.54
C THR A 25 18.62 -23.79 -11.49
N PRO A 26 18.48 -22.59 -12.05
CA PRO A 26 19.55 -21.59 -11.99
C PRO A 26 20.00 -21.41 -10.54
N ILE A 27 21.32 -21.37 -10.30
CA ILE A 27 21.87 -21.18 -8.94
C ILE A 27 21.25 -19.95 -8.27
N THR A 28 20.92 -18.92 -9.04
CA THR A 28 20.22 -17.71 -8.58
C THR A 28 18.82 -17.99 -8.04
N GLU A 29 18.06 -18.89 -8.67
CA GLU A 29 16.71 -19.28 -8.23
C GLU A 29 16.76 -20.20 -7.00
N LEU A 30 17.77 -21.09 -6.91
CA LEU A 30 18.02 -21.88 -5.69
C LEU A 30 18.44 -20.99 -4.51
N ARG A 31 19.33 -20.02 -4.74
CA ARG A 31 19.78 -19.06 -3.72
C ARG A 31 18.64 -18.15 -3.25
N SER A 32 17.77 -17.70 -4.15
CA SER A 32 16.60 -16.90 -3.79
C SER A 32 15.58 -17.70 -2.97
N ARG A 33 15.31 -18.97 -3.31
CA ARG A 33 14.45 -19.84 -2.49
C ARG A 33 15.04 -20.14 -1.12
N HIS A 34 16.36 -20.30 -1.02
CA HIS A 34 17.06 -20.49 0.25
C HIS A 34 17.00 -19.23 1.12
N GLU A 35 17.26 -18.05 0.55
CA GLU A 35 17.12 -16.75 1.22
C GLU A 35 15.71 -16.55 1.80
N GLN A 36 14.66 -16.84 1.01
CA GLN A 36 13.26 -16.76 1.46
C GLN A 36 12.96 -17.75 2.61
N LYS A 37 13.55 -18.95 2.58
CA LYS A 37 13.41 -19.93 3.66
C LYS A 37 14.05 -19.42 4.96
N LEU A 38 15.28 -18.90 4.88
CA LEU A 38 15.99 -18.36 6.04
C LEU A 38 15.25 -17.14 6.64
N GLN A 39 14.69 -16.27 5.80
CA GLN A 39 13.89 -15.13 6.23
C GLN A 39 12.62 -15.55 7.01
N LYS A 40 11.93 -16.60 6.56
CA LYS A 40 10.74 -17.14 7.27
C LYS A 40 11.11 -17.79 8.60
N GLU A 41 12.20 -18.56 8.63
CA GLU A 41 12.65 -19.20 9.86
C GLU A 41 13.15 -18.18 10.89
N TYR A 42 13.80 -17.10 10.45
CA TYR A 42 14.29 -16.02 11.29
C TYR A 42 13.23 -15.48 12.26
N ALA A 43 12.04 -15.11 11.78
CA ALA A 43 10.99 -14.51 12.61
C ALA A 43 10.60 -15.42 13.79
N SER A 44 10.40 -16.72 13.52
CA SER A 44 10.09 -17.71 14.56
C SER A 44 11.25 -17.95 15.54
N TRP A 45 12.50 -17.78 15.10
CA TRP A 45 13.66 -17.89 15.98
C TRP A 45 13.84 -16.65 16.87
N VAL A 46 13.53 -15.44 16.39
CA VAL A 46 13.54 -14.22 17.21
C VAL A 46 12.46 -14.27 18.29
N GLU A 47 11.24 -14.70 17.96
CA GLU A 47 10.16 -14.86 18.94
C GLU A 47 10.55 -15.85 20.06
N ARG A 48 11.13 -17.00 19.69
CA ARG A 48 11.61 -17.99 20.66
C ARG A 48 12.79 -17.49 21.49
N LEU A 49 13.66 -16.63 20.92
CA LEU A 49 14.73 -15.97 21.67
C LEU A 49 14.13 -15.00 22.70
N ASN A 50 13.13 -14.19 22.32
CA ASN A 50 12.44 -13.29 23.25
C ASN A 50 11.78 -14.05 24.42
N HIS A 51 11.11 -15.16 24.12
CA HIS A 51 10.54 -16.04 25.14
C HIS A 51 11.63 -16.66 26.05
N PHE A 52 12.75 -17.11 25.46
CA PHE A 52 13.88 -17.63 26.22
C PHE A 52 14.44 -16.58 27.19
N VAL A 53 14.66 -15.34 26.72
CA VAL A 53 15.15 -14.23 27.56
C VAL A 53 14.18 -13.96 28.71
N GLY A 54 12.88 -13.86 28.44
CA GLY A 54 11.85 -13.65 29.47
C GLY A 54 11.74 -14.77 30.51
N GLY A 55 12.13 -16.00 30.16
CA GLY A 55 12.15 -17.14 31.07
C GLY A 55 13.46 -17.33 31.86
N HIS A 56 14.56 -16.67 31.46
CA HIS A 56 15.90 -16.90 32.01
C HIS A 56 16.50 -15.68 32.72
N VAL A 57 15.85 -14.53 32.65
CA VAL A 57 16.33 -13.27 33.24
C VAL A 57 15.24 -12.67 34.13
N THR A 58 15.61 -12.20 35.33
CA THR A 58 14.66 -11.53 36.23
C THR A 58 14.48 -10.07 35.86
N ASN A 59 13.35 -9.47 36.26
CA ASN A 59 13.07 -8.06 36.02
C ASN A 59 14.12 -7.13 36.68
N GLU A 60 14.64 -7.53 37.83
CA GLU A 60 15.70 -6.80 38.54
C GLU A 60 16.99 -6.75 37.73
N ALA A 61 17.40 -7.88 37.14
CA ALA A 61 18.60 -7.94 36.31
C ALA A 61 18.46 -7.11 35.02
N ILE A 62 17.27 -7.10 34.42
CA ILE A 62 16.97 -6.23 33.25
C ILE A 62 17.05 -4.77 33.65
N SER A 63 16.49 -4.40 34.81
CA SER A 63 16.54 -3.01 35.30
C SER A 63 17.97 -2.56 35.58
N GLU A 64 18.78 -3.38 36.26
CA GLU A 64 20.19 -3.06 36.54
C GLU A 64 21.01 -2.89 35.25
N ALA A 65 20.83 -3.80 34.28
CA ALA A 65 21.48 -3.72 32.99
C ALA A 65 21.05 -2.46 32.22
N ARG A 66 19.78 -2.06 32.31
CA ARG A 66 19.27 -0.84 31.68
C ARG A 66 19.91 0.42 32.27
N ASN A 67 20.05 0.47 33.58
CA ASN A 67 20.62 1.63 34.27
C ASN A 67 22.07 1.82 33.89
N ARG A 68 22.83 0.72 33.85
CA ARG A 68 24.21 0.72 33.38
C ARG A 68 24.32 1.11 31.91
N PHE A 69 23.47 0.56 31.05
CA PHE A 69 23.45 0.95 29.64
C PHE A 69 23.17 2.45 29.45
N ALA A 70 22.20 3.00 30.19
CA ALA A 70 21.86 4.42 30.17
C ALA A 70 23.05 5.30 30.58
N GLU A 71 23.74 4.95 31.68
CA GLU A 71 24.95 5.62 32.15
C GLU A 71 26.09 5.52 31.12
N GLU A 72 26.29 4.34 30.53
CA GLU A 72 27.33 4.09 29.54
C GLU A 72 27.07 4.83 28.22
N ILE A 73 25.84 5.07 27.80
CA ILE A 73 25.55 5.87 26.59
C ILE A 73 25.37 7.37 26.89
N GLY A 74 25.29 7.76 28.16
CA GLY A 74 25.12 9.15 28.58
C GLY A 74 23.69 9.68 28.43
N LEU A 75 22.69 8.81 28.60
CA LEU A 75 21.27 9.17 28.60
C LEU A 75 20.61 8.94 29.97
N PRO A 76 19.55 9.68 30.31
CA PRO A 76 18.69 9.33 31.44
C PRO A 76 18.07 7.93 31.26
N GLU A 77 17.89 7.19 32.35
CA GLU A 77 17.27 5.85 32.35
C GLU A 77 15.91 5.85 31.64
N GLU A 78 15.10 6.89 31.88
CA GLU A 78 13.78 7.09 31.26
C GLU A 78 13.84 7.20 29.73
N SER A 79 14.95 7.70 29.16
CA SER A 79 15.11 7.84 27.71
C SER A 79 15.37 6.48 27.04
N VAL A 80 16.02 5.56 27.75
CA VAL A 80 16.30 4.19 27.26
C VAL A 80 15.03 3.33 27.21
N MET A 81 14.01 3.70 27.99
CA MET A 81 12.69 3.06 28.00
C MET A 81 11.81 3.43 26.81
N ARG A 82 12.17 4.49 26.06
CA ARG A 82 11.38 4.94 24.93
C ARG A 82 11.57 4.04 23.71
N PRO A 83 10.58 3.95 22.79
CA PRO A 83 10.65 3.06 21.63
C PRO A 83 11.93 3.23 20.79
N GLU A 84 12.48 4.44 20.70
CA GLU A 84 13.67 4.75 19.92
C GLU A 84 14.94 4.09 20.45
N TRP A 85 15.01 3.78 21.75
CA TRP A 85 16.19 3.19 22.41
C TRP A 85 15.95 1.79 22.98
N ALA A 86 14.69 1.39 23.18
CA ALA A 86 14.33 0.10 23.76
C ALA A 86 14.90 -1.10 22.98
N ALA A 87 14.84 -1.04 21.64
CA ALA A 87 15.41 -2.09 20.79
C ALA A 87 16.95 -2.13 20.86
N HIS A 88 17.61 -0.99 21.00
CA HIS A 88 19.07 -0.90 21.12
C HIS A 88 19.57 -1.45 22.45
N PHE A 89 18.87 -1.14 23.53
CA PHE A 89 19.11 -1.73 24.85
C PHE A 89 18.94 -3.25 24.80
N PHE A 90 17.81 -3.74 24.28
CA PHE A 90 17.54 -5.17 24.24
C PHE A 90 18.57 -5.93 23.39
N ASN A 91 18.95 -5.37 22.24
CA ASN A 91 19.99 -5.95 21.40
C ASN A 91 21.34 -6.01 22.11
N TRP A 92 21.77 -4.93 22.76
CA TRP A 92 23.00 -4.94 23.53
C TRP A 92 22.94 -6.00 24.65
N PHE A 93 21.85 -6.00 25.41
CA PHE A 93 21.66 -6.92 26.54
C PHE A 93 21.65 -8.40 26.13
N VAL A 94 21.09 -8.73 24.97
CA VAL A 94 20.97 -10.13 24.51
C VAL A 94 22.19 -10.59 23.71
N LEU A 95 22.76 -9.71 22.89
CA LEU A 95 23.75 -10.06 21.87
C LEU A 95 25.20 -9.77 22.30
N ASP A 96 25.40 -8.76 23.14
CA ASP A 96 26.72 -8.20 23.44
C ASP A 96 27.08 -8.36 24.93
N GLU A 97 26.11 -8.18 25.83
CA GLU A 97 26.30 -8.30 27.28
C GLU A 97 26.51 -9.77 27.70
N LYS A 98 27.57 -10.00 28.49
CA LYS A 98 27.90 -11.33 28.99
C LYS A 98 27.33 -11.56 30.38
N THR A 99 26.54 -12.62 30.53
CA THR A 99 26.13 -13.14 31.84
C THR A 99 27.08 -14.28 32.21
N GLY A 100 28.16 -13.95 32.94
CA GLY A 100 29.28 -14.88 33.16
C GLY A 100 30.23 -14.87 31.96
N ASN A 101 30.45 -16.03 31.31
CA ASN A 101 31.38 -16.15 30.18
C ASN A 101 30.70 -16.11 28.79
N THR A 102 29.37 -16.12 28.73
CA THR A 102 28.60 -16.19 27.48
C THR A 102 27.48 -15.16 27.44
N THR A 103 27.04 -14.79 26.24
CA THR A 103 25.84 -13.95 26.04
C THR A 103 24.55 -14.77 26.11
N LEU A 104 23.41 -14.10 26.26
CA LEU A 104 22.10 -14.77 26.24
C LEU A 104 21.85 -15.45 24.89
N LEU A 105 22.26 -14.82 23.78
CA LEU A 105 22.20 -15.43 22.46
C LEU A 105 23.07 -16.68 22.35
N GLU A 106 24.31 -16.65 22.85
CA GLU A 106 25.19 -17.82 22.82
C GLU A 106 24.61 -18.98 23.63
N ASN A 107 24.03 -18.69 24.80
CA ASN A 107 23.33 -19.68 25.62
C ASN A 107 22.11 -20.25 24.90
N TYR A 108 21.33 -19.40 24.25
CA TYR A 108 20.18 -19.79 23.44
C TYR A 108 20.58 -20.72 22.27
N ILE A 109 21.59 -20.33 21.48
CA ILE A 109 22.10 -21.13 20.36
C ILE A 109 22.67 -22.46 20.86
N LYS A 110 23.34 -22.48 22.02
CA LYS A 110 23.88 -23.70 22.61
C LYS A 110 22.78 -24.69 22.99
N GLN A 111 21.67 -24.21 23.56
CA GLN A 111 20.56 -25.04 24.02
C GLN A 111 19.60 -25.45 22.89
N HIS A 112 19.26 -24.53 21.98
CA HIS A 112 18.20 -24.72 21.00
C HIS A 112 18.70 -24.76 19.54
N GLY A 113 19.91 -24.27 19.27
CA GLY A 113 20.48 -24.13 17.92
C GLY A 113 20.79 -25.44 17.19
N ARG A 114 20.63 -26.62 17.82
CA ARG A 114 20.71 -27.91 17.10
C ARG A 114 19.57 -28.11 16.10
N ARG A 115 18.42 -27.47 16.34
CA ARG A 115 17.23 -27.54 15.46
C ARG A 115 17.15 -26.38 14.46
N MET A 116 18.07 -25.42 14.56
CA MET A 116 18.14 -24.27 13.68
C MET A 116 18.86 -24.65 12.39
N GLU A 117 18.41 -24.09 11.27
CA GLU A 117 19.11 -24.22 10.00
C GLU A 117 20.58 -23.73 10.15
N PRO A 118 21.59 -24.48 9.65
CA PRO A 118 23.00 -24.16 9.88
C PRO A 118 23.48 -22.76 9.43
N ASP A 119 23.01 -22.27 8.29
CA ASP A 119 23.29 -20.92 7.80
C ASP A 119 22.67 -19.87 8.71
N LEU A 120 21.41 -20.06 9.11
CA LEU A 120 20.75 -19.15 10.05
C LEU A 120 21.47 -19.14 11.41
N ARG A 121 21.91 -20.29 11.90
CA ARG A 121 22.70 -20.40 13.13
C ARG A 121 24.02 -19.63 13.04
N ARG A 122 24.72 -19.73 11.91
CA ARG A 122 25.93 -18.94 11.65
C ARG A 122 25.61 -17.44 11.59
N ALA A 123 24.50 -17.08 10.94
CA ALA A 123 24.06 -15.70 10.83
C ALA A 123 23.78 -15.07 12.21
N PHE A 124 23.06 -15.77 13.09
CA PHE A 124 22.86 -15.32 14.47
C PHE A 124 24.18 -15.19 15.24
N ALA A 125 25.07 -16.17 15.13
CA ALA A 125 26.38 -16.12 15.81
C ALA A 125 27.23 -14.93 15.34
N GLY A 126 27.11 -14.52 14.08
CA GLY A 126 27.83 -13.38 13.49
C GLY A 126 27.24 -11.99 13.75
N LEU A 127 26.08 -11.89 14.41
CA LEU A 127 25.44 -10.59 14.67
C LEU A 127 26.31 -9.73 15.58
N HIS A 128 26.82 -8.62 15.06
CA HIS A 128 27.54 -7.57 15.79
C HIS A 128 27.16 -6.21 15.22
N LEU A 129 27.27 -5.16 16.02
CA LEU A 129 26.95 -3.80 15.61
C LEU A 129 28.08 -3.23 14.74
N ASN A 130 27.76 -2.72 13.56
CA ASN A 130 28.76 -2.12 12.69
C ASN A 130 28.15 -0.94 11.92
N THR A 131 28.98 -0.28 11.12
CA THR A 131 28.63 0.92 10.37
C THR A 131 28.82 0.68 8.88
N TYR A 132 27.85 1.09 8.07
CA TYR A 132 27.86 0.87 6.63
C TYR A 132 27.40 2.13 5.90
N GLU A 133 28.24 2.67 5.02
CA GLU A 133 27.89 3.77 4.12
C GLU A 133 27.00 3.24 3.00
N ILE A 134 25.86 3.91 2.75
CA ILE A 134 24.99 3.59 1.62
C ILE A 134 25.62 4.12 0.34
N ILE A 135 25.95 3.24 -0.58
CA ILE A 135 26.60 3.58 -1.86
C ILE A 135 25.57 3.66 -2.98
N GLU A 136 24.58 2.77 -2.96
CA GLU A 136 23.54 2.69 -3.99
C GLU A 136 22.21 2.25 -3.39
N VAL A 137 21.13 2.83 -3.89
CA VAL A 137 19.76 2.56 -3.47
C VAL A 137 18.97 2.09 -4.68
N ASP A 138 18.67 0.79 -4.74
CA ASP A 138 17.77 0.20 -5.74
C ASP A 138 16.40 -0.10 -5.10
N ARG A 139 15.44 -0.58 -5.90
CA ARG A 139 14.07 -0.89 -5.48
C ARG A 139 14.02 -1.91 -4.34
N ASP A 140 14.74 -3.02 -4.49
CA ASP A 140 14.66 -4.17 -3.56
C ASP A 140 15.99 -4.43 -2.81
N VAL A 141 17.06 -3.69 -3.14
CA VAL A 141 18.40 -3.91 -2.60
C VAL A 141 19.09 -2.58 -2.27
N LEU A 142 19.76 -2.52 -1.12
CA LEU A 142 20.73 -1.47 -0.80
C LEU A 142 22.14 -2.03 -0.96
N THR A 143 23.00 -1.31 -1.68
CA THR A 143 24.43 -1.60 -1.70
C THR A 143 25.09 -0.72 -0.65
N VAL A 144 25.66 -1.35 0.38
CA VAL A 144 26.33 -0.66 1.46
C VAL A 144 27.79 -1.08 1.54
N ARG A 145 28.66 -0.18 2.00
CA ARG A 145 30.09 -0.42 2.14
C ARG A 145 30.54 -0.11 3.55
N GLN A 146 31.28 -1.03 4.16
CA GLN A 146 31.92 -0.81 5.45
C GLN A 146 33.04 0.24 5.26
N PRO A 147 33.02 1.39 5.98
CA PRO A 147 33.89 2.53 5.68
C PRO A 147 35.40 2.30 5.85
N GLN A 148 35.83 1.35 6.69
CA GLN A 148 37.24 1.03 6.96
C GLN A 148 37.76 -0.14 6.11
N SER A 149 37.08 -1.28 6.13
CA SER A 149 37.49 -2.49 5.41
C SER A 149 37.22 -2.39 3.91
N GLY A 150 36.28 -1.52 3.51
CA GLY A 150 35.80 -1.40 2.14
C GLY A 150 34.91 -2.56 1.70
N GLU A 151 34.56 -3.48 2.61
CA GLU A 151 33.70 -4.62 2.31
C GLU A 151 32.31 -4.14 1.85
N VAL A 152 31.82 -4.72 0.76
CA VAL A 152 30.53 -4.38 0.16
C VAL A 152 29.51 -5.45 0.52
N HIS A 153 28.38 -5.02 1.04
CA HIS A 153 27.25 -5.87 1.38
C HIS A 153 26.01 -5.43 0.60
N TYR A 154 25.19 -6.42 0.24
CA TYR A 154 23.89 -6.20 -0.38
C TYR A 154 22.81 -6.46 0.67
N LEU A 155 22.01 -5.47 1.00
CA LEU A 155 20.93 -5.58 1.98
C LEU A 155 19.59 -5.71 1.26
N LEU A 156 18.72 -6.61 1.75
CA LEU A 156 17.30 -6.57 1.44
C LEU A 156 16.73 -5.22 1.91
N ARG A 157 16.09 -4.50 0.99
CA ARG A 157 15.45 -3.23 1.31
C ARG A 157 14.00 -3.46 1.73
N SER A 158 13.64 -2.96 2.90
CA SER A 158 12.23 -2.83 3.30
C SER A 158 11.62 -1.61 2.60
N ASN A 159 10.42 -1.74 2.03
CA ASN A 159 9.75 -0.66 1.29
C ASN A 159 9.56 0.63 2.11
N ASN A 160 9.52 0.51 3.43
CA ASN A 160 9.30 1.63 4.36
C ASN A 160 10.61 2.34 4.76
N LEU A 161 11.78 1.81 4.41
CA LEU A 161 13.07 2.40 4.75
C LEU A 161 13.45 3.46 3.69
N GLN A 162 13.31 4.73 4.08
CA GLN A 162 13.70 5.88 3.25
C GLN A 162 15.16 6.25 3.53
N VAL A 163 16.02 5.98 2.56
CA VAL A 163 17.45 6.23 2.64
C VAL A 163 18.01 6.76 1.33
N GLN A 164 19.11 7.49 1.40
CA GLN A 164 19.82 8.07 0.26
C GLN A 164 21.30 7.67 0.27
N PRO A 165 21.97 7.60 -0.91
CA PRO A 165 23.41 7.44 -0.97
C PRO A 165 24.15 8.49 -0.13
N GLY A 166 25.21 8.06 0.56
CA GLY A 166 26.00 8.89 1.48
C GLY A 166 25.55 8.84 2.93
N GLN A 167 24.31 8.40 3.23
CA GLN A 167 23.89 8.16 4.61
C GLN A 167 24.58 6.92 5.19
N ILE A 168 24.64 6.84 6.53
CA ILE A 168 25.34 5.77 7.24
C ILE A 168 24.33 4.93 8.03
N VAL A 169 24.31 3.63 7.78
CA VAL A 169 23.57 2.66 8.57
C VAL A 169 24.44 2.20 9.73
N VAL A 170 23.99 2.39 10.96
CA VAL A 170 24.56 1.74 12.14
C VAL A 170 23.63 0.60 12.54
N GLY A 171 24.04 -0.63 12.31
CA GLY A 171 23.16 -1.79 12.47
C GLY A 171 23.89 -3.11 12.49
N ARG A 172 23.14 -4.19 12.65
CA ARG A 172 23.65 -5.57 12.59
C ARG A 172 23.14 -6.22 11.32
N LEU A 173 24.02 -6.90 10.58
CA LEU A 173 23.65 -7.57 9.34
C LEU A 173 23.44 -9.07 9.59
N LEU A 174 22.24 -9.56 9.27
CA LEU A 174 21.91 -10.97 9.29
C LEU A 174 22.11 -11.56 7.88
N ASN A 175 23.04 -12.49 7.73
CA ASN A 175 23.36 -13.09 6.44
C ASN A 175 22.33 -14.18 6.05
N LEU A 176 21.67 -14.02 4.90
CA LEU A 176 20.69 -14.98 4.35
C LEU A 176 21.28 -15.78 3.17
N GLY A 177 22.60 -15.88 3.08
CA GLY A 177 23.36 -16.61 2.07
C GLY A 177 23.57 -15.84 0.77
N LEU A 178 22.54 -15.18 0.23
CA LEU A 178 22.64 -14.36 -0.98
C LEU A 178 22.79 -12.88 -0.67
N ARG A 179 21.86 -12.33 0.11
CA ARG A 179 21.89 -10.95 0.62
C ARG A 179 21.85 -10.97 2.15
N ASN A 180 22.18 -9.83 2.75
CA ASN A 180 21.98 -9.61 4.17
C ASN A 180 20.62 -8.96 4.40
N MET A 181 20.12 -9.07 5.62
CA MET A 181 18.97 -8.33 6.11
C MET A 181 19.41 -7.47 7.28
N LEU A 182 18.85 -6.26 7.37
CA LEU A 182 19.10 -5.38 8.50
C LEU A 182 18.35 -5.92 9.72
N PHE A 183 19.09 -6.24 10.79
CA PHE A 183 18.49 -6.67 12.05
C PHE A 183 17.78 -5.48 12.73
N SER A 184 16.72 -5.75 13.49
CA SER A 184 15.93 -4.73 14.19
C SER A 184 16.82 -3.89 15.11
N GLY A 185 16.50 -2.60 15.30
CA GLY A 185 17.30 -1.69 16.12
C GLY A 185 18.55 -1.18 15.40
N SER A 186 18.36 -0.60 14.21
CA SER A 186 19.39 0.05 13.41
C SER A 186 19.12 1.55 13.30
N ILE A 187 20.17 2.36 13.24
CA ILE A 187 20.12 3.84 13.19
C ILE A 187 20.59 4.29 11.80
N ILE A 188 19.89 5.27 11.21
CA ILE A 188 20.35 5.96 10.01
C ILE A 188 20.93 7.31 10.44
N LEU A 189 22.20 7.53 10.11
CA LEU A 189 22.91 8.77 10.40
C LEU A 189 23.12 9.58 9.11
N GLN A 190 23.13 10.91 9.27
CA GLN A 190 23.32 11.83 8.16
C GLN A 190 24.78 11.87 7.68
N PRO A 191 25.04 12.21 6.40
CA PRO A 191 26.39 12.10 5.81
C PRO A 191 27.48 12.91 6.52
N HIS A 192 27.12 14.00 7.21
CA HIS A 192 28.08 14.89 7.88
C HIS A 192 28.81 14.23 9.07
N ILE A 193 28.26 13.15 9.64
CA ILE A 193 28.90 12.41 10.74
C ILE A 193 30.08 11.55 10.26
N LYS A 194 30.25 11.38 8.94
CA LYS A 194 31.16 10.40 8.36
C LYS A 194 32.61 10.56 8.82
N GLU A 195 33.16 11.78 8.74
CA GLU A 195 34.56 12.02 9.12
C GLU A 195 34.81 11.80 10.63
N PRO A 196 33.98 12.36 11.55
CA PRO A 196 34.05 12.03 12.97
C PRO A 196 33.92 10.53 13.26
N LEU A 197 32.99 9.84 12.60
CA LEU A 197 32.78 8.41 12.77
C LEU A 197 33.97 7.59 12.27
N MET A 198 34.57 7.98 11.15
CA MET A 198 35.79 7.33 10.63
C MET A 198 36.94 7.43 11.62
N GLU A 199 37.11 8.59 12.25
CA GLU A 199 38.14 8.77 13.28
C GLU A 199 37.84 7.93 14.52
N TRP A 200 36.58 7.91 14.97
CA TRP A 200 36.16 7.06 16.08
C TRP A 200 36.44 5.58 15.79
N LEU A 201 36.10 5.09 14.60
CA LEU A 201 36.34 3.70 14.21
C LEU A 201 37.84 3.36 14.16
N ARG A 202 38.73 4.30 13.78
CA ARG A 202 40.19 4.05 13.76
C ARG A 202 40.74 3.81 15.18
N GLN A 203 40.10 4.41 16.17
CA GLN A 203 40.47 4.29 17.57
C GLN A 203 39.89 3.02 18.23
N HIS A 204 38.94 2.35 17.57
CA HIS A 204 38.25 1.15 18.06
C HIS A 204 38.41 -0.04 17.08
N PRO A 205 39.62 -0.59 16.90
CA PRO A 205 39.88 -1.70 15.97
C PRO A 205 39.08 -2.97 16.30
N GLU A 206 38.64 -3.15 17.56
CA GLU A 206 37.79 -4.25 18.01
C GLU A 206 36.45 -4.35 17.27
N VAL A 207 35.99 -3.28 16.61
CA VAL A 207 34.79 -3.28 15.76
C VAL A 207 34.93 -4.25 14.60
N GLN A 208 36.13 -4.36 14.00
CA GLN A 208 36.41 -5.31 12.91
C GLN A 208 36.61 -6.73 13.43
N GLU A 209 37.17 -6.88 14.62
CA GLU A 209 37.45 -8.20 15.21
C GLU A 209 36.16 -8.89 15.72
N ALA A 210 35.11 -8.12 16.00
CA ALA A 210 33.87 -8.60 16.60
C ALA A 210 33.01 -9.55 15.74
N ALA A 211 33.27 -9.59 14.44
CA ALA A 211 32.67 -10.58 13.54
C ALA A 211 33.15 -12.00 13.87
N ASP A 212 34.45 -12.15 14.16
CA ASP A 212 35.12 -13.44 14.38
C ASP A 212 35.33 -13.77 15.86
N ASP A 213 35.32 -12.76 16.75
CA ASP A 213 35.50 -12.92 18.20
C ASP A 213 34.41 -12.18 18.98
N THR A 214 33.45 -12.93 19.53
CA THR A 214 32.35 -12.36 20.32
C THR A 214 32.84 -11.66 21.59
N SER A 215 34.05 -11.96 22.08
CA SER A 215 34.65 -11.26 23.22
C SER A 215 35.02 -9.80 22.92
N LYS A 216 35.08 -9.42 21.64
CA LYS A 216 35.41 -8.06 21.18
C LYS A 216 34.20 -7.15 21.02
N ARG A 217 32.96 -7.64 21.24
CA ARG A 217 31.70 -6.87 21.13
C ARG A 217 31.43 -5.91 22.31
N VAL A 218 32.48 -5.37 22.92
CA VAL A 218 32.39 -4.52 24.11
C VAL A 218 32.19 -3.03 23.79
N TYR A 219 32.32 -2.64 22.52
CA TYR A 219 32.27 -1.25 22.07
C TYR A 219 30.85 -0.70 21.83
N THR A 220 29.82 -1.54 21.86
CA THR A 220 28.43 -1.13 21.51
C THR A 220 27.97 0.11 22.30
N PRO A 221 28.11 0.19 23.63
CA PRO A 221 27.73 1.38 24.38
C PRO A 221 28.59 2.61 24.04
N ALA A 222 29.90 2.43 23.79
CA ALA A 222 30.79 3.52 23.40
C ALA A 222 30.42 4.11 22.02
N LEU A 223 30.00 3.28 21.06
CA LEU A 223 29.51 3.73 19.77
C LEU A 223 28.18 4.49 19.90
N TYR A 224 27.24 3.99 20.71
CA TYR A 224 26.00 4.73 20.99
C TYR A 224 26.26 6.04 21.73
N ARG A 225 27.18 6.08 22.69
CA ARG A 225 27.61 7.32 23.35
C ARG A 225 28.13 8.34 22.35
N PHE A 226 28.98 7.91 21.41
CA PHE A 226 29.47 8.77 20.33
C PHE A 226 28.30 9.36 19.52
N ILE A 227 27.32 8.54 19.13
CA ILE A 227 26.13 8.98 18.38
C ILE A 227 25.30 9.99 19.20
N VAL A 228 25.06 9.72 20.48
CA VAL A 228 24.29 10.60 21.39
C VAL A 228 25.00 11.94 21.61
N GLN A 229 26.32 11.92 21.82
CA GLN A 229 27.11 13.14 22.02
C GLN A 229 27.13 14.00 20.77
N PHE A 230 27.30 13.38 19.60
CA PHE A 230 27.24 14.06 18.32
C PHE A 230 25.85 14.67 18.05
N GLY A 231 24.78 13.91 18.36
CA GLY A 231 23.40 14.40 18.29
C GLY A 231 23.14 15.61 19.21
N ASN A 232 23.64 15.59 20.45
CA ASN A 232 23.47 16.69 21.41
C ASN A 232 24.29 17.95 21.07
N GLU A 233 25.45 17.81 20.42
CA GLU A 233 26.24 18.94 19.91
C GLU A 233 25.60 19.56 18.66
N ALA A 234 24.99 18.75 17.80
CA ALA A 234 24.15 19.20 16.70
C ALA A 234 22.85 19.86 17.21
N ASP A 235 22.20 19.32 18.25
CA ASP A 235 21.01 19.87 18.89
C ASP A 235 21.25 21.26 19.51
N ARG A 236 22.48 21.54 20.00
CA ARG A 236 22.87 22.89 20.46
C ARG A 236 23.05 23.90 19.33
N GLN A 237 23.26 23.46 18.09
CA GLN A 237 23.20 24.30 16.90
C GLN A 237 21.77 24.36 16.31
N GLU A 238 21.00 23.27 16.39
CA GLU A 238 19.59 23.16 15.92
C GLU A 238 18.56 23.82 16.85
N HIS A 239 18.84 24.07 18.14
CA HIS A 239 17.92 24.80 19.01
C HIS A 239 17.79 26.30 18.65
N SER A 240 18.49 26.76 17.61
CA SER A 240 18.23 28.04 16.93
C SER A 240 17.32 27.93 15.70
N SER A 241 16.99 26.73 15.20
CA SER A 241 16.34 26.50 13.89
C SER A 241 14.84 26.13 13.92
N ASN A 242 14.23 25.91 15.09
CA ASN A 242 12.84 25.44 15.18
C ASN A 242 11.74 26.51 15.00
N SER A 243 12.10 27.78 14.76
CA SER A 243 11.13 28.82 14.42
C SER A 243 10.95 28.93 12.91
N LEU A 244 9.70 28.86 12.43
CA LEU A 244 9.38 29.23 11.05
C LEU A 244 9.86 30.66 10.78
N LEU A 245 10.48 30.86 9.64
CA LEU A 245 10.99 32.15 9.20
C LEU A 245 10.22 32.63 7.97
N GLN A 246 10.16 33.94 7.82
CA GLN A 246 9.83 34.61 6.57
C GLN A 246 11.06 35.38 6.11
N ARG A 247 11.56 35.08 4.90
CA ARG A 247 12.64 35.81 4.23
C ARG A 247 12.11 36.61 3.05
N ARG A 248 12.50 37.87 2.94
CA ARG A 248 12.09 38.76 1.84
C ARG A 248 13.24 39.05 0.88
N PHE A 249 12.97 38.89 -0.41
CA PHE A 249 13.90 39.17 -1.51
C PHE A 249 13.29 40.15 -2.51
N PRO A 250 14.08 41.05 -3.12
CA PRO A 250 13.61 41.90 -4.20
C PRO A 250 13.43 41.06 -5.48
N LEU A 251 12.42 41.39 -6.28
CA LEU A 251 12.16 40.74 -7.56
C LEU A 251 12.19 41.79 -8.69
N ALA A 252 13.19 41.69 -9.56
CA ALA A 252 13.36 42.64 -10.66
C ALA A 252 12.45 42.34 -11.87
N ASP A 253 12.31 41.06 -12.23
CA ASP A 253 11.48 40.60 -13.36
C ASP A 253 10.58 39.43 -12.92
N ALA A 254 9.29 39.70 -12.82
CA ALA A 254 8.30 38.71 -12.40
C ALA A 254 7.99 37.67 -13.48
N GLU A 255 8.10 38.00 -14.77
CA GLU A 255 7.84 37.07 -15.86
C GLU A 255 8.97 36.06 -16.01
N GLU A 256 10.22 36.52 -15.91
CA GLU A 256 11.39 35.63 -15.93
C GLU A 256 11.40 34.69 -14.73
N PHE A 257 11.12 35.22 -13.54
CA PHE A 257 11.00 34.40 -12.34
C PHE A 257 9.88 33.38 -12.43
N ARG A 258 8.73 33.74 -13.00
CA ARG A 258 7.63 32.80 -13.22
C ARG A 258 8.05 31.63 -14.10
N LYS A 259 8.72 31.90 -15.22
CA LYS A 259 9.27 30.83 -16.09
C LYS A 259 10.29 29.96 -15.36
N MET A 260 11.09 30.57 -14.47
CA MET A 260 12.07 29.84 -13.68
C MET A 260 11.38 28.89 -12.69
N ILE A 261 10.44 29.36 -11.88
CA ILE A 261 9.76 28.52 -10.88
C ILE A 261 8.91 27.43 -11.56
N GLU A 262 8.22 27.74 -12.67
CA GLU A 262 7.45 26.75 -13.47
C GLU A 262 8.34 25.65 -14.07
N SER A 263 9.64 25.92 -14.29
CA SER A 263 10.58 24.92 -14.80
C SER A 263 11.03 23.89 -13.75
N LYS A 264 10.77 24.16 -12.46
CA LYS A 264 11.25 23.36 -11.33
C LYS A 264 10.13 22.44 -10.83
N ARG A 265 10.34 21.12 -10.94
CA ARG A 265 9.36 20.10 -10.52
C ARG A 265 9.01 20.10 -9.03
N SER A 266 9.86 20.70 -8.18
CA SER A 266 9.64 20.76 -6.73
C SER A 266 8.70 21.90 -6.31
N PHE A 267 8.20 22.70 -7.26
CA PHE A 267 7.30 23.82 -7.00
C PHE A 267 5.97 23.61 -7.70
N GLU A 268 4.88 23.85 -6.97
CA GLU A 268 3.51 23.75 -7.49
C GLU A 268 2.73 25.04 -7.22
N LEU A 269 1.94 25.50 -8.19
CA LEU A 269 1.15 26.72 -8.06
C LEU A 269 -0.10 26.45 -7.21
N LYS A 270 -0.16 27.04 -6.01
CA LYS A 270 -1.29 26.89 -5.08
C LYS A 270 -2.45 27.82 -5.41
N LYS A 271 -2.16 29.10 -5.69
CA LYS A 271 -3.18 30.12 -5.97
C LYS A 271 -2.59 31.29 -6.75
N ARG A 272 -3.37 31.85 -7.67
CA ARG A 272 -3.09 33.13 -8.35
C ARG A 272 -4.30 34.06 -8.21
N ASP A 273 -4.09 35.27 -7.70
CA ASP A 273 -5.16 36.25 -7.44
C ASP A 273 -4.62 37.68 -7.52
N GLY A 274 -5.17 38.50 -8.43
CA GLY A 274 -4.87 39.94 -8.49
C GLY A 274 -3.39 40.34 -8.57
N GLY A 275 -2.52 39.48 -9.16
CA GLY A 275 -1.07 39.71 -9.24
C GLY A 275 -0.25 39.07 -8.11
N LYS A 276 -0.91 38.47 -7.11
CA LYS A 276 -0.28 37.63 -6.08
C LYS A 276 -0.25 36.17 -6.53
N GLU A 277 0.90 35.53 -6.38
CA GLU A 277 1.05 34.10 -6.60
C GLU A 277 1.56 33.42 -5.33
N ILE A 278 1.02 32.25 -5.03
CA ILE A 278 1.44 31.42 -3.91
C ILE A 278 1.85 30.08 -4.49
N TRP A 279 3.08 29.68 -4.24
CA TRP A 279 3.65 28.41 -4.66
C TRP A 279 4.01 27.58 -3.43
N VAL A 280 3.87 26.27 -3.57
CA VAL A 280 4.29 25.29 -2.56
C VAL A 280 5.61 24.69 -3.00
N TYR A 281 6.58 24.62 -2.10
CA TYR A 281 7.78 23.81 -2.28
C TYR A 281 7.58 22.45 -1.59
N ALA A 282 7.80 21.38 -2.35
CA ALA A 282 7.75 20.01 -1.86
C ALA A 282 8.79 19.15 -2.60
N SER A 283 9.72 18.54 -1.84
CA SER A 283 10.67 17.55 -2.38
C SER A 283 10.03 16.18 -2.64
N ARG A 284 8.82 15.95 -2.10
CA ARG A 284 8.07 14.69 -2.20
C ARG A 284 6.65 14.96 -2.64
N LYS A 285 6.20 14.17 -3.60
CA LYS A 285 4.78 14.08 -3.96
C LYS A 285 4.33 12.64 -4.05
N GLU A 286 3.09 12.40 -3.66
CA GLU A 286 2.38 11.15 -3.91
C GLU A 286 1.31 11.38 -4.97
N GLU A 287 1.13 10.37 -5.82
CA GLU A 287 0.23 10.42 -6.96
C GLU A 287 -0.72 9.22 -6.90
N HIS A 288 -2.00 9.44 -7.17
CA HIS A 288 -3.01 8.38 -7.23
C HIS A 288 -3.98 8.61 -8.39
N LEU A 289 -4.22 7.56 -9.18
CA LEU A 289 -5.08 7.63 -10.37
C LEU A 289 -6.48 7.10 -10.09
N PHE A 290 -7.49 7.95 -10.16
CA PHE A 290 -8.89 7.56 -10.03
C PHE A 290 -9.49 7.17 -11.38
N ARG A 291 -9.47 5.87 -11.70
CA ARG A 291 -10.04 5.34 -12.95
C ARG A 291 -11.51 5.72 -13.16
N GLY A 292 -12.31 5.68 -12.09
CA GLY A 292 -13.72 6.05 -12.13
C GLY A 292 -13.97 7.55 -12.38
N LEU A 293 -12.95 8.40 -12.27
CA LEU A 293 -13.03 9.83 -12.54
C LEU A 293 -12.33 10.19 -13.88
N ARG A 294 -12.37 9.29 -14.87
CA ARG A 294 -11.66 9.44 -16.15
C ARG A 294 -10.15 9.55 -15.99
N ASP A 295 -9.60 8.68 -15.14
CA ASP A 295 -8.17 8.66 -14.83
C ASP A 295 -7.67 10.02 -14.30
N ALA A 296 -8.48 10.68 -13.46
CA ALA A 296 -8.06 11.89 -12.78
C ALA A 296 -6.88 11.56 -11.84
N LEU A 297 -5.79 12.32 -11.98
CA LEU A 297 -4.62 12.21 -11.12
C LEU A 297 -4.84 13.06 -9.88
N LEU A 298 -4.85 12.46 -8.71
CA LEU A 298 -4.78 13.15 -7.42
C LEU A 298 -3.32 13.27 -7.02
N GLU A 299 -2.88 14.49 -6.71
CA GLU A 299 -1.50 14.77 -6.31
C GLU A 299 -1.49 15.33 -4.89
N LEU A 300 -0.64 14.77 -4.04
CA LEU A 300 -0.46 15.16 -2.64
C LEU A 300 0.99 15.60 -2.44
N TYR A 301 1.19 16.88 -2.17
CA TYR A 301 2.50 17.49 -1.95
C TYR A 301 2.72 17.67 -0.45
N GLU A 302 3.79 17.09 0.09
CA GLU A 302 4.21 17.36 1.46
C GLU A 302 4.88 18.73 1.51
N VAL A 303 4.15 19.72 2.01
CA VAL A 303 4.57 21.13 2.03
C VAL A 303 5.76 21.27 2.97
N GLN A 304 6.87 21.77 2.42
CA GLN A 304 8.09 22.07 3.17
C GLN A 304 8.33 23.58 3.31
N ALA A 305 7.81 24.36 2.36
CA ALA A 305 7.79 25.82 2.43
C ALA A 305 6.78 26.42 1.44
N GLU A 306 6.51 27.71 1.56
CA GLU A 306 5.73 28.49 0.59
C GLU A 306 6.55 29.63 -0.01
N VAL A 307 6.30 29.93 -1.28
CA VAL A 307 6.87 31.07 -2.01
C VAL A 307 5.73 31.99 -2.40
N LEU A 308 5.70 33.21 -1.86
CA LEU A 308 4.71 34.22 -2.20
C LEU A 308 5.36 35.26 -3.10
N VAL A 309 4.79 35.46 -4.28
CA VAL A 309 5.24 36.46 -5.26
C VAL A 309 4.21 37.58 -5.30
N GLN A 310 4.61 38.80 -4.93
CA GLN A 310 3.72 39.96 -4.91
C GLN A 310 4.53 41.26 -4.96
N ASP A 311 4.01 42.30 -5.64
CA ASP A 311 4.51 43.68 -5.55
C ASP A 311 6.03 43.86 -5.81
N GLY A 312 6.58 43.10 -6.76
CA GLY A 312 8.03 43.15 -7.07
C GLY A 312 8.91 42.56 -5.97
N GLN A 313 8.36 41.62 -5.17
CA GLN A 313 9.07 40.92 -4.11
C GLN A 313 8.73 39.43 -4.10
N VAL A 314 9.65 38.64 -3.55
CA VAL A 314 9.46 37.23 -3.21
C VAL A 314 9.59 37.07 -1.71
N LEU A 315 8.59 36.44 -1.09
CA LEU A 315 8.62 36.03 0.31
C LEU A 315 8.75 34.51 0.35
N LEU A 316 9.75 34.00 1.06
CA LEU A 316 9.86 32.58 1.39
C LEU A 316 9.41 32.35 2.83
N GLU A 317 8.56 31.36 3.06
CA GLU A 317 8.07 30.98 4.38
C GLU A 317 8.30 29.49 4.65
N GLY A 318 9.05 29.16 5.70
CA GLY A 318 9.47 27.78 5.96
C GLY A 318 10.50 27.68 7.08
N TYR A 319 11.06 26.49 7.27
CA TYR A 319 12.17 26.28 8.20
C TYR A 319 13.50 26.71 7.56
N PRO A 320 14.51 27.11 8.36
CA PRO A 320 15.72 27.75 7.85
C PRO A 320 16.46 26.97 6.76
N GLU A 321 16.52 25.63 6.87
CA GLU A 321 17.22 24.76 5.92
C GLU A 321 16.55 24.76 4.55
N GLU A 322 15.23 24.59 4.52
CA GLU A 322 14.40 24.63 3.32
C GLU A 322 14.47 26.02 2.67
N LEU A 323 14.47 27.09 3.47
CA LEU A 323 14.55 28.45 2.93
C LEU A 323 15.88 28.73 2.23
N GLU A 324 16.98 28.20 2.76
CA GLU A 324 18.30 28.31 2.14
C GLU A 324 18.34 27.54 0.81
N GLU A 325 17.81 26.31 0.80
CA GLU A 325 17.72 25.49 -0.41
C GLU A 325 16.89 26.20 -1.49
N ILE A 326 15.70 26.69 -1.14
CA ILE A 326 14.80 27.37 -2.08
C ILE A 326 15.42 28.66 -2.63
N ALA A 327 16.08 29.45 -1.78
CA ALA A 327 16.77 30.65 -2.22
C ALA A 327 17.85 30.32 -3.27
N GLY A 328 18.60 29.23 -3.06
CA GLY A 328 19.55 28.73 -4.05
C GLY A 328 18.89 28.22 -5.34
N LEU A 329 17.83 27.43 -5.23
CA LEU A 329 17.10 26.86 -6.38
C LEU A 329 16.48 27.93 -7.28
N LEU A 330 16.00 29.02 -6.66
CA LEU A 330 15.35 30.15 -7.31
C LEU A 330 16.28 31.33 -7.57
N GLN A 331 17.59 31.16 -7.32
CA GLN A 331 18.63 32.18 -7.53
C GLN A 331 18.29 33.54 -6.90
N LEU A 332 17.71 33.50 -5.70
CA LEU A 332 17.30 34.68 -4.96
C LEU A 332 18.53 35.32 -4.28
N HIS A 333 18.70 36.63 -4.47
CA HIS A 333 19.83 37.39 -3.96
C HIS A 333 19.36 38.64 -3.24
N GLY A 334 20.18 39.13 -2.29
CA GLY A 334 19.88 40.37 -1.57
C GLY A 334 18.73 40.23 -0.58
N LEU A 335 18.88 39.35 0.41
CA LEU A 335 17.96 39.23 1.55
C LEU A 335 17.74 40.62 2.18
N VAL A 336 16.50 41.09 2.18
CA VAL A 336 16.11 42.43 2.68
C VAL A 336 15.72 42.37 4.15
N GLU A 337 14.95 41.34 4.51
CA GLU A 337 14.39 41.17 5.84
C GLU A 337 14.22 39.68 6.14
N GLU A 338 14.52 39.29 7.37
CA GLU A 338 14.19 37.99 7.94
C GLU A 338 13.45 38.22 9.25
N LYS A 339 12.33 37.51 9.45
CA LYS A 339 11.58 37.55 10.71
C LYS A 339 11.01 36.18 11.05
N ALA A 340 10.89 35.91 12.35
CA ALA A 340 10.16 34.75 12.82
C ALA A 340 8.65 34.90 12.60
N ILE A 341 8.01 33.81 12.17
CA ILE A 341 6.56 33.68 12.03
C ILE A 341 6.08 32.46 12.82
N SER A 342 4.81 32.44 13.19
CA SER A 342 4.20 31.31 13.89
C SER A 342 3.27 30.47 13.00
N VAL A 343 2.86 31.01 11.85
CA VAL A 343 1.94 30.40 10.88
C VAL A 343 2.27 30.90 9.48
N LEU A 344 1.91 30.12 8.45
CA LEU A 344 2.03 30.51 7.04
C LEU A 344 1.06 31.66 6.72
N THR A 345 1.53 32.66 5.98
CA THR A 345 0.72 33.83 5.60
C THR A 345 -0.43 33.45 4.67
N SER A 346 -0.29 32.40 3.87
CA SER A 346 -1.35 32.01 2.93
C SER A 346 -2.58 31.38 3.61
N THR A 347 -2.39 30.63 4.69
CA THR A 347 -3.45 29.82 5.33
C THR A 347 -3.74 30.23 6.77
N GLY A 348 -2.82 30.91 7.44
CA GLY A 348 -2.90 31.13 8.89
C GLY A 348 -2.68 29.85 9.71
N SER A 349 -2.20 28.77 9.08
CA SER A 349 -1.93 27.48 9.72
C SER A 349 -0.45 27.32 10.04
N LYS A 350 -0.15 26.54 11.08
CA LYS A 350 1.23 26.11 11.35
C LYS A 350 1.68 25.18 10.23
N LEU A 351 2.90 25.38 9.75
CA LEU A 351 3.59 24.37 8.95
C LEU A 351 4.12 23.30 9.91
N THR A 352 3.70 22.07 9.73
CA THR A 352 4.20 20.90 10.46
C THR A 352 4.53 19.78 9.48
N GLN A 353 5.37 18.83 9.88
CA GLN A 353 5.58 17.61 9.10
C GLN A 353 4.25 16.94 8.74
N GLY A 354 4.12 16.46 7.51
CA GLY A 354 2.86 15.93 6.98
C GLY A 354 1.80 16.97 6.62
N THR A 355 2.13 18.27 6.56
CA THR A 355 1.23 19.28 5.97
C THR A 355 1.08 18.99 4.47
N LEU A 356 -0.14 18.78 4.00
CA LEU A 356 -0.40 18.41 2.60
C LEU A 356 -1.05 19.55 1.83
N PHE A 357 -0.54 19.80 0.63
CA PHE A 357 -1.25 20.52 -0.43
C PHE A 357 -1.73 19.50 -1.45
N ILE A 358 -3.02 19.56 -1.81
CA ILE A 358 -3.66 18.53 -2.64
C ILE A 358 -4.29 19.18 -3.86
N THR A 359 -3.99 18.64 -5.03
CA THR A 359 -4.54 19.06 -6.33
C THR A 359 -5.06 17.87 -7.11
N SER A 360 -5.70 18.13 -8.24
CA SER A 360 -6.01 17.09 -9.21
C SER A 360 -5.83 17.56 -10.65
N GLU A 361 -5.43 16.64 -11.51
CA GLU A 361 -5.34 16.83 -12.96
C GLU A 361 -6.21 15.81 -13.71
N PRO A 362 -7.25 16.23 -14.45
CA PRO A 362 -7.78 17.59 -14.51
C PRO A 362 -8.41 18.05 -13.18
N THR A 363 -8.67 19.35 -13.04
CA THR A 363 -9.26 19.90 -11.81
C THR A 363 -10.66 19.34 -11.56
N LEU A 364 -10.84 18.70 -10.41
CA LEU A 364 -12.11 18.14 -9.97
C LEU A 364 -12.98 19.19 -9.25
N PRO A 365 -14.32 19.08 -9.30
CA PRO A 365 -15.21 19.91 -8.48
C PRO A 365 -14.85 19.79 -6.98
N PRO A 366 -14.89 20.86 -6.17
CA PRO A 366 -14.36 20.85 -4.80
C PRO A 366 -14.88 19.72 -3.90
N LYS A 367 -16.18 19.39 -3.99
CA LYS A 367 -16.79 18.28 -3.24
C LYS A 367 -16.35 16.90 -3.75
N VAL A 368 -16.10 16.77 -5.05
CA VAL A 368 -15.56 15.54 -5.65
C VAL A 368 -14.08 15.38 -5.31
N LEU A 369 -13.30 16.47 -5.29
CA LEU A 369 -11.92 16.46 -4.81
C LEU A 369 -11.86 16.04 -3.33
N GLN A 370 -12.74 16.60 -2.49
CA GLN A 370 -12.86 16.20 -1.09
C GLN A 370 -13.16 14.69 -0.96
N TRP A 371 -14.11 14.20 -1.75
CA TRP A 371 -14.41 12.76 -1.83
C TRP A 371 -13.18 11.94 -2.22
N ALA A 372 -12.47 12.34 -3.29
CA ALA A 372 -11.30 11.63 -3.80
C ALA A 372 -10.18 11.54 -2.75
N VAL A 373 -9.91 12.63 -2.05
CA VAL A 373 -8.92 12.66 -0.95
C VAL A 373 -9.30 11.69 0.17
N GLN A 374 -10.57 11.69 0.59
CA GLN A 374 -11.03 10.80 1.66
C GLN A 374 -11.02 9.32 1.24
N THR A 375 -11.34 9.04 -0.03
CA THR A 375 -11.23 7.70 -0.61
C THR A 375 -9.77 7.25 -0.66
N TYR A 376 -8.85 8.10 -1.10
CA TYR A 376 -7.40 7.81 -1.12
C TYR A 376 -6.88 7.39 0.25
N PHE A 377 -7.19 8.16 1.30
CA PHE A 377 -6.74 7.82 2.66
C PHE A 377 -7.38 6.52 3.18
N ALA A 378 -8.65 6.27 2.87
CA ALA A 378 -9.30 5.01 3.22
C ALA A 378 -8.64 3.81 2.53
N GLU A 379 -8.36 3.91 1.22
CA GLU A 379 -7.69 2.84 0.47
C GLU A 379 -6.26 2.61 0.94
N LYS A 380 -5.50 3.67 1.20
CA LYS A 380 -4.15 3.57 1.77
C LYS A 380 -4.19 2.88 3.13
N TRP A 381 -5.15 3.25 3.99
CA TRP A 381 -5.32 2.63 5.30
C TRP A 381 -5.58 1.12 5.22
N LEU A 382 -6.41 0.66 4.26
CA LEU A 382 -6.75 -0.76 4.06
C LEU A 382 -5.54 -1.64 3.72
N VAL A 383 -4.50 -1.07 3.10
CA VAL A 383 -3.30 -1.79 2.62
C VAL A 383 -2.03 -1.47 3.41
N THR A 384 -2.09 -0.53 4.35
CA THR A 384 -0.95 -0.17 5.21
C THR A 384 -0.97 -1.01 6.48
N ALA A 385 0.20 -1.50 6.90
CA ALA A 385 0.38 -2.22 8.16
C ALA A 385 0.04 -1.33 9.37
N HIS A 386 -0.61 -1.90 10.40
CA HIS A 386 -0.89 -1.19 11.65
C HIS A 386 -0.39 -1.98 12.85
N ASP A 387 0.22 -1.29 13.81
CA ASP A 387 0.70 -1.88 15.08
C ASP A 387 -0.44 -2.55 15.86
N ALA A 388 -1.64 -1.96 15.81
CA ALA A 388 -2.84 -2.52 16.44
C ALA A 388 -3.32 -3.84 15.81
N LEU A 389 -2.70 -4.27 14.71
CA LEU A 389 -3.02 -5.46 13.92
C LEU A 389 -1.77 -6.33 13.69
N ASP A 390 -0.81 -6.32 14.63
CA ASP A 390 0.46 -7.05 14.54
C ASP A 390 1.26 -6.74 13.27
N GLU A 391 1.32 -5.46 12.90
CA GLU A 391 1.98 -4.96 11.68
C GLU A 391 1.41 -5.56 10.39
N LEU A 392 0.17 -6.06 10.42
CA LEU A 392 -0.53 -6.55 9.22
C LEU A 392 -1.47 -5.49 8.62
N PRO A 393 -1.55 -5.41 7.29
CA PRO A 393 -2.60 -4.65 6.61
C PRO A 393 -4.01 -5.15 6.97
N PRO A 394 -5.00 -4.25 7.17
CA PRO A 394 -6.38 -4.61 7.50
C PRO A 394 -7.00 -5.59 6.50
N VAL A 395 -6.72 -5.43 5.21
CA VAL A 395 -7.21 -6.33 4.16
C VAL A 395 -6.71 -7.77 4.34
N LEU A 396 -5.47 -7.96 4.80
CA LEU A 396 -4.91 -9.29 5.05
C LEU A 396 -5.48 -9.90 6.32
N VAL A 397 -5.66 -9.09 7.37
CA VAL A 397 -6.32 -9.53 8.60
C VAL A 397 -7.74 -10.00 8.31
N ALA A 398 -8.52 -9.22 7.55
CA ALA A 398 -9.88 -9.58 7.16
C ALA A 398 -9.93 -10.85 6.31
N ALA A 399 -8.93 -11.09 5.45
CA ALA A 399 -8.84 -12.30 4.63
C ALA A 399 -8.32 -13.53 5.37
N SER A 400 -7.67 -13.37 6.52
CA SER A 400 -7.11 -14.47 7.31
C SER A 400 -8.21 -15.36 7.93
N ASP A 401 -7.86 -16.56 8.37
CA ASP A 401 -8.77 -17.41 9.16
C ASP A 401 -8.59 -17.20 10.68
N ASN A 402 -7.71 -16.29 11.10
CA ASN A 402 -7.41 -16.03 12.50
C ASN A 402 -8.52 -15.18 13.16
N GLN A 403 -9.27 -15.78 14.08
CA GLN A 403 -10.37 -15.12 14.77
C GLN A 403 -9.92 -14.02 15.74
N GLU A 404 -8.73 -14.15 16.33
CA GLU A 404 -8.18 -13.15 17.25
C GLU A 404 -7.84 -11.86 16.49
N LEU A 405 -7.09 -11.97 15.40
CA LEU A 405 -6.76 -10.84 14.53
C LEU A 405 -8.03 -10.17 13.97
N LYS A 406 -9.05 -10.96 13.59
CA LYS A 406 -10.35 -10.42 13.16
C LYS A 406 -11.06 -9.65 14.28
N GLY A 407 -10.98 -10.12 15.52
CA GLY A 407 -11.51 -9.42 16.69
C GLY A 407 -10.79 -8.09 16.96
N MET A 408 -9.47 -8.05 16.77
CA MET A 408 -8.67 -6.82 16.85
C MET A 408 -9.09 -5.81 15.78
N LEU A 409 -9.27 -6.27 14.54
CA LEU A 409 -9.73 -5.42 13.43
C LEU A 409 -11.13 -4.85 13.68
N ASP A 410 -12.08 -5.66 14.15
CA ASP A 410 -13.44 -5.17 14.44
C ASP A 410 -13.46 -4.16 15.59
N SER A 411 -12.62 -4.37 16.61
CA SER A 411 -12.45 -3.42 17.72
C SER A 411 -11.85 -2.10 17.25
N LEU A 412 -10.81 -2.16 16.42
CA LEU A 412 -10.16 -0.98 15.83
C LEU A 412 -11.14 -0.16 14.97
N LEU A 413 -11.90 -0.82 14.10
CA LEU A 413 -12.92 -0.15 13.28
C LEU A 413 -14.02 0.47 14.12
N SER A 414 -14.48 -0.23 15.15
CA SER A 414 -15.52 0.28 16.06
C SER A 414 -15.04 1.54 16.81
N GLN A 415 -13.76 1.58 17.21
CA GLN A 415 -13.16 2.78 17.80
C GLN A 415 -13.08 3.92 16.77
N MET A 416 -12.59 3.65 15.56
CA MET A 416 -12.51 4.65 14.50
C MET A 416 -13.88 5.22 14.10
N GLU A 417 -14.93 4.40 14.10
CA GLU A 417 -16.31 4.83 13.88
C GLU A 417 -16.83 5.77 14.98
N GLN A 418 -16.41 5.56 16.24
CA GLN A 418 -16.71 6.47 17.35
C GLN A 418 -15.93 7.78 17.21
N ASP A 419 -14.65 7.71 16.90
CA ASP A 419 -13.79 8.89 16.70
C ASP A 419 -14.31 9.75 15.54
N SER A 420 -14.76 9.12 14.45
CA SER A 420 -15.38 9.79 13.29
C SER A 420 -16.61 10.60 13.69
N LYS A 421 -17.50 10.02 14.52
CA LYS A 421 -18.70 10.73 15.03
C LYS A 421 -18.34 11.95 15.89
N LEU A 422 -17.17 11.93 16.54
CA LEU A 422 -16.65 13.03 17.34
C LEU A 422 -15.80 14.02 16.53
N GLY A 423 -15.54 13.75 15.23
CA GLY A 423 -14.65 14.56 14.39
C GLY A 423 -13.17 14.47 14.80
N GLN A 424 -12.79 13.37 15.45
CA GLN A 424 -11.47 13.15 16.03
C GLN A 424 -10.69 12.05 15.29
N GLY A 425 -9.40 11.97 15.61
CA GLY A 425 -8.50 10.94 15.06
C GLY A 425 -8.29 11.04 13.56
N ILE A 426 -7.73 9.97 13.00
CA ILE A 426 -7.49 9.83 11.55
C ILE A 426 -8.80 9.62 10.77
N ALA A 427 -9.84 9.12 11.43
CA ALA A 427 -11.12 8.77 10.82
C ALA A 427 -11.83 9.96 10.15
N ARG A 428 -11.56 11.21 10.58
CA ARG A 428 -12.10 12.42 9.96
C ARG A 428 -11.58 12.71 8.55
N TYR A 429 -10.45 12.11 8.18
CA TYR A 429 -9.80 12.33 6.89
C TYR A 429 -10.12 11.25 5.85
N MET A 430 -10.93 10.25 6.20
CA MET A 430 -11.19 9.08 5.36
C MET A 430 -12.67 8.74 5.26
N ARG A 431 -13.05 8.03 4.19
CA ARG A 431 -14.41 7.46 4.01
C ARG A 431 -14.59 6.24 4.91
N MET A 432 -15.15 6.45 6.11
CA MET A 432 -15.40 5.35 7.06
C MET A 432 -16.40 4.31 6.55
N ASP A 433 -17.39 4.74 5.78
CA ASP A 433 -18.42 3.89 5.17
C ASP A 433 -17.88 2.98 4.06
N LEU A 434 -16.68 3.23 3.55
CA LEU A 434 -15.98 2.36 2.58
C LEU A 434 -15.29 1.16 3.26
N LEU A 435 -14.86 1.30 4.52
CA LEU A 435 -13.94 0.34 5.15
C LEU A 435 -14.57 -1.05 5.35
N ARG A 436 -15.71 -1.15 6.04
CA ARG A 436 -16.36 -2.44 6.30
C ARG A 436 -16.73 -3.18 5.00
N PRO A 437 -17.34 -2.54 3.99
CA PRO A 437 -17.57 -3.18 2.70
C PRO A 437 -16.30 -3.73 2.06
N ARG A 438 -15.24 -2.93 1.96
CA ARG A 438 -13.97 -3.36 1.33
C ARG A 438 -13.28 -4.50 2.08
N LEU A 439 -13.50 -4.59 3.40
CA LEU A 439 -13.03 -5.69 4.25
C LEU A 439 -13.98 -6.88 4.27
N THR A 440 -15.10 -6.84 3.53
CA THR A 440 -16.18 -7.85 3.51
C THR A 440 -16.74 -8.17 4.90
N MET A 441 -16.74 -7.15 5.77
CA MET A 441 -17.28 -7.24 7.12
C MET A 441 -18.76 -6.87 7.13
N LYS A 442 -19.49 -7.34 8.14
CA LYS A 442 -20.92 -7.06 8.27
C LYS A 442 -21.18 -5.55 8.25
N ASN A 443 -22.08 -5.13 7.38
CA ASN A 443 -22.55 -3.76 7.22
C ASN A 443 -23.93 -3.78 6.55
N ASP A 444 -24.61 -2.64 6.51
CA ASP A 444 -25.96 -2.54 5.94
C ASP A 444 -25.97 -1.98 4.50
N SER A 445 -24.80 -1.71 3.90
CA SER A 445 -24.67 -1.01 2.62
C SER A 445 -25.05 -1.84 1.40
N LEU A 446 -25.56 -1.18 0.36
CA LEU A 446 -25.72 -1.78 -0.97
C LEU A 446 -24.39 -1.70 -1.74
N HIS A 447 -23.37 -2.40 -1.26
CA HIS A 447 -22.02 -2.35 -1.83
C HIS A 447 -21.62 -3.72 -2.39
N VAL A 448 -21.07 -3.74 -3.60
CA VAL A 448 -20.74 -4.98 -4.32
C VAL A 448 -19.79 -5.92 -3.57
N PHE A 449 -18.87 -5.43 -2.74
CA PHE A 449 -17.99 -6.28 -1.93
C PHE A 449 -18.75 -7.15 -0.92
N ASN A 450 -20.00 -6.81 -0.58
CA ASN A 450 -20.85 -7.64 0.28
C ASN A 450 -21.22 -8.98 -0.38
N LEU A 451 -21.00 -9.13 -1.69
CA LEU A 451 -21.13 -10.41 -2.38
C LEU A 451 -19.99 -11.38 -2.05
N LEU A 452 -18.82 -10.88 -1.65
CA LEU A 452 -17.67 -11.71 -1.31
C LEU A 452 -17.69 -12.14 0.16
N ARG A 453 -17.10 -13.32 0.43
CA ARG A 453 -16.91 -13.85 1.81
C ARG A 453 -15.62 -13.39 2.47
N ARG A 454 -14.68 -12.89 1.66
CA ARG A 454 -13.39 -12.38 2.07
C ARG A 454 -12.99 -11.27 1.09
N PRO A 455 -12.16 -10.31 1.50
CA PRO A 455 -11.72 -9.27 0.59
C PRO A 455 -10.84 -9.85 -0.52
N LEU A 456 -10.88 -9.22 -1.68
CA LEU A 456 -10.02 -9.56 -2.82
C LEU A 456 -8.57 -9.18 -2.49
N ILE A 457 -7.66 -10.15 -2.55
CA ILE A 457 -6.22 -9.89 -2.39
C ILE A 457 -5.56 -9.88 -3.77
N GLU A 458 -5.08 -8.73 -4.21
CA GLU A 458 -4.35 -8.58 -5.47
C GLU A 458 -2.84 -8.38 -5.22
N GLY A 459 -2.01 -8.89 -6.13
CA GLY A 459 -0.57 -8.57 -6.17
C GLY A 459 0.31 -9.19 -5.08
N LEU A 460 -0.24 -9.90 -4.08
CA LEU A 460 0.54 -10.52 -3.02
C LEU A 460 0.89 -11.99 -3.35
N PRO A 461 2.19 -12.35 -3.42
CA PRO A 461 2.66 -13.68 -3.84
C PRO A 461 2.61 -14.74 -2.73
N GLU A 462 1.98 -14.46 -1.59
CA GLU A 462 1.99 -15.33 -0.43
C GLU A 462 1.05 -16.53 -0.62
N SER A 463 1.63 -17.73 -0.64
CA SER A 463 0.91 -19.00 -0.81
C SER A 463 -0.18 -19.27 0.24
N VAL A 464 -0.18 -18.54 1.36
CA VAL A 464 -1.15 -18.72 2.45
C VAL A 464 -2.51 -18.11 2.11
N TYR A 465 -2.58 -17.13 1.21
CA TYR A 465 -3.82 -16.42 0.88
C TYR A 465 -4.41 -16.79 -0.49
N THR A 466 -3.69 -17.57 -1.30
CA THR A 466 -4.07 -17.91 -2.68
C THR A 466 -4.51 -19.37 -2.84
N ILE A 467 -5.33 -19.66 -3.84
CA ILE A 467 -5.75 -21.03 -4.17
C ILE A 467 -4.58 -21.96 -4.54
N LEU A 468 -4.80 -23.26 -4.38
CA LEU A 468 -3.82 -24.28 -4.76
C LEU A 468 -3.63 -24.38 -6.29
N PRO A 469 -2.41 -24.71 -6.78
CA PRO A 469 -2.11 -24.77 -8.21
C PRO A 469 -2.99 -25.73 -9.02
N GLU A 470 -3.51 -26.79 -8.40
CA GLU A 470 -4.33 -27.81 -9.05
C GLU A 470 -5.64 -27.23 -9.58
N ARG A 471 -6.27 -26.30 -8.84
CA ARG A 471 -7.49 -25.58 -9.27
C ARG A 471 -7.23 -24.74 -10.52
N LEU A 472 -6.06 -24.10 -10.57
CA LEU A 472 -5.63 -23.34 -11.75
C LEU A 472 -5.31 -24.27 -12.95
N ALA A 473 -4.81 -25.48 -12.68
CA ALA A 473 -4.52 -26.46 -13.71
C ALA A 473 -5.81 -27.02 -14.36
N GLU A 474 -6.90 -27.15 -13.61
CA GLU A 474 -8.22 -27.52 -14.14
C GLU A 474 -8.73 -26.52 -15.19
N MET A 475 -8.59 -25.23 -14.94
CA MET A 475 -8.95 -24.19 -15.91
C MET A 475 -8.14 -24.31 -17.20
N ASN A 476 -6.83 -24.55 -17.08
CA ASN A 476 -5.95 -24.74 -18.24
C ASN A 476 -6.31 -26.00 -19.05
N ARG A 477 -6.65 -27.11 -18.38
CA ARG A 477 -7.11 -28.34 -19.04
C ARG A 477 -8.40 -28.09 -19.82
N PHE A 478 -9.39 -27.44 -19.20
CA PHE A 478 -10.63 -27.07 -19.86
C PHE A 478 -10.39 -26.25 -21.13
N VAL A 479 -9.56 -25.19 -21.04
CA VAL A 479 -9.25 -24.36 -22.20
C VAL A 479 -8.61 -25.21 -23.32
N HIS A 480 -7.64 -26.06 -22.98
CA HIS A 480 -6.98 -26.92 -23.96
C HIS A 480 -7.97 -27.86 -24.67
N GLU A 481 -8.78 -28.60 -23.91
CA GLU A 481 -9.76 -29.55 -24.45
C GLU A 481 -10.83 -28.87 -25.32
N MET A 482 -11.26 -27.66 -24.96
CA MET A 482 -12.33 -26.96 -25.69
C MET A 482 -11.84 -26.23 -26.95
N THR A 483 -10.53 -25.98 -27.04
CA THR A 483 -9.92 -25.17 -28.11
C THR A 483 -9.04 -25.97 -29.07
N GLU A 484 -8.70 -27.22 -28.75
CA GLU A 484 -7.92 -28.09 -29.64
C GLU A 484 -8.59 -28.22 -31.02
N GLY A 485 -7.82 -27.91 -32.07
CA GLY A 485 -8.31 -27.94 -33.46
C GLY A 485 -9.39 -26.90 -33.81
N LYS A 486 -9.66 -25.91 -32.92
CA LYS A 486 -10.61 -24.82 -33.18
C LYS A 486 -9.95 -23.62 -33.86
N SER A 487 -10.79 -22.72 -34.36
CA SER A 487 -10.34 -21.46 -34.96
C SER A 487 -9.65 -20.55 -33.93
N GLU A 488 -8.74 -19.69 -34.40
CA GLU A 488 -8.05 -18.70 -33.56
C GLU A 488 -9.02 -17.80 -32.78
N ALA A 489 -10.14 -17.41 -33.39
CA ALA A 489 -11.18 -16.63 -32.74
C ALA A 489 -11.83 -17.39 -31.56
N THR A 490 -12.01 -18.70 -31.69
CA THR A 490 -12.50 -19.56 -30.60
C THR A 490 -11.47 -19.68 -29.49
N VAL A 491 -10.19 -19.88 -29.84
CA VAL A 491 -9.09 -19.95 -28.85
C VAL A 491 -9.02 -18.66 -28.05
N LYS A 492 -8.95 -17.50 -28.73
CA LYS A 492 -8.92 -16.18 -28.09
C LYS A 492 -10.10 -15.96 -27.14
N LYS A 493 -11.32 -16.34 -27.55
CA LYS A 493 -12.52 -16.23 -26.70
C LYS A 493 -12.39 -17.01 -25.39
N TYR A 494 -11.93 -18.25 -25.45
CA TYR A 494 -11.80 -19.09 -24.26
C TYR A 494 -10.64 -18.62 -23.37
N ASP A 495 -9.50 -18.27 -23.98
CA ASP A 495 -8.33 -17.74 -23.27
C ASP A 495 -8.66 -16.46 -22.52
N GLU A 496 -9.31 -15.49 -23.18
CA GLU A 496 -9.67 -14.20 -22.57
C GLU A 496 -10.57 -14.38 -21.34
N VAL A 497 -11.66 -15.16 -21.49
CA VAL A 497 -12.60 -15.41 -20.39
C VAL A 497 -11.92 -16.15 -19.24
N MET A 498 -11.19 -17.23 -19.55
CA MET A 498 -10.61 -18.06 -18.51
C MET A 498 -9.41 -17.41 -17.83
N ASN A 499 -8.63 -16.55 -18.51
CA ASN A 499 -7.57 -15.77 -17.88
C ASN A 499 -8.10 -14.72 -16.90
N ASN A 500 -9.20 -14.05 -17.26
CA ASN A 500 -9.88 -13.11 -16.38
C ASN A 500 -10.45 -13.83 -15.15
N PHE A 501 -11.19 -14.92 -15.37
CA PHE A 501 -11.76 -15.71 -14.29
C PHE A 501 -10.68 -16.36 -13.41
N ARG A 502 -9.57 -16.81 -13.98
CA ARG A 502 -8.42 -17.36 -13.26
C ARG A 502 -7.81 -16.32 -12.32
N SER A 503 -7.66 -15.09 -12.79
CA SER A 503 -7.13 -13.99 -11.97
C SER A 503 -8.07 -13.65 -10.82
N PHE A 504 -9.38 -13.61 -11.07
CA PHE A 504 -10.40 -13.46 -10.05
C PHE A 504 -10.32 -14.55 -8.98
N VAL A 505 -10.40 -15.83 -9.39
CA VAL A 505 -10.40 -16.96 -8.45
C VAL A 505 -9.13 -16.96 -7.59
N ARG A 506 -7.97 -16.60 -8.17
CA ARG A 506 -6.71 -16.50 -7.43
C ARG A 506 -6.72 -15.45 -6.32
N GLY A 507 -7.38 -14.30 -6.54
CA GLY A 507 -7.45 -13.22 -5.55
C GLY A 507 -8.62 -13.37 -4.57
N ALA A 508 -9.73 -13.95 -5.03
CA ALA A 508 -10.98 -14.04 -4.27
C ALA A 508 -11.02 -15.21 -3.29
N PHE A 509 -10.21 -16.25 -3.49
CA PHE A 509 -10.25 -17.47 -2.66
C PHE A 509 -8.88 -17.94 -2.16
N GLY A 510 -8.91 -18.70 -1.07
CA GLY A 510 -7.73 -19.14 -0.32
C GLY A 510 -7.32 -20.58 -0.61
N PRO A 511 -6.31 -21.10 0.11
CA PRO A 511 -5.80 -22.45 -0.11
C PRO A 511 -6.83 -23.56 0.10
N SER A 512 -7.87 -23.32 0.92
CA SER A 512 -8.97 -24.25 1.18
C SER A 512 -10.07 -24.24 0.10
N PHE A 513 -9.88 -23.50 -0.98
CA PHE A 513 -10.88 -23.36 -2.04
C PHE A 513 -11.10 -24.66 -2.82
N GLU A 514 -12.37 -25.03 -2.90
CA GLU A 514 -12.90 -26.13 -3.70
C GLU A 514 -14.00 -25.55 -4.59
N TRP A 515 -14.23 -26.15 -5.76
CA TRP A 515 -15.16 -25.61 -6.74
C TRP A 515 -16.59 -25.50 -6.19
N GLU A 516 -16.99 -26.43 -5.32
CA GLU A 516 -18.28 -26.46 -4.61
C GLU A 516 -18.47 -25.28 -3.66
N HIS A 517 -17.39 -24.58 -3.26
CA HIS A 517 -17.46 -23.37 -2.45
C HIS A 517 -17.81 -22.12 -3.28
N LEU A 518 -17.73 -22.19 -4.62
CA LEU A 518 -18.05 -21.07 -5.51
C LEU A 518 -19.56 -20.79 -5.49
N ARG A 519 -19.95 -19.55 -5.15
CA ARG A 519 -21.35 -19.16 -5.07
C ARG A 519 -21.79 -18.24 -6.22
N ARG A 520 -23.10 -18.06 -6.34
CA ARG A 520 -23.71 -17.13 -7.30
C ARG A 520 -23.29 -15.67 -7.01
N GLU A 521 -23.10 -15.34 -5.75
CA GLU A 521 -22.65 -14.03 -5.27
C GLU A 521 -21.21 -13.75 -5.74
N ASP A 522 -20.29 -14.70 -5.57
CA ASP A 522 -18.90 -14.54 -6.00
C ASP A 522 -18.81 -14.38 -7.53
N LEU A 523 -19.62 -15.16 -8.27
CA LEU A 523 -19.68 -15.05 -9.72
C LEU A 523 -20.33 -13.74 -10.17
N SER A 524 -21.33 -13.25 -9.43
CA SER A 524 -21.95 -11.95 -9.71
C SER A 524 -20.94 -10.83 -9.52
N PHE A 525 -20.18 -10.83 -8.40
CA PHE A 525 -19.08 -9.89 -8.18
C PHE A 525 -18.07 -9.89 -9.34
N PHE A 526 -17.68 -11.08 -9.79
CA PHE A 526 -16.79 -11.22 -10.95
C PHE A 526 -17.35 -10.52 -12.19
N LEU A 527 -18.62 -10.80 -12.51
CA LEU A 527 -19.26 -10.34 -13.75
C LEU A 527 -19.66 -8.86 -13.73
N VAL A 528 -19.94 -8.24 -12.57
CA VAL A 528 -20.46 -6.87 -12.54
C VAL A 528 -19.52 -5.83 -11.94
N HIS A 529 -18.39 -6.23 -11.38
CA HIS A 529 -17.44 -5.32 -10.74
C HIS A 529 -16.00 -5.65 -11.13
N ASP A 530 -15.54 -6.85 -10.78
CA ASP A 530 -14.14 -7.26 -10.94
C ASP A 530 -13.66 -7.24 -12.41
N ILE A 531 -14.51 -7.65 -13.35
CA ILE A 531 -14.19 -7.65 -14.77
C ILE A 531 -13.76 -6.27 -15.30
N TYR A 532 -14.26 -5.19 -14.70
CA TYR A 532 -13.99 -3.83 -15.12
C TYR A 532 -12.55 -3.38 -14.83
N SER A 533 -11.87 -4.01 -13.88
CA SER A 533 -10.44 -3.76 -13.61
C SER A 533 -9.51 -4.65 -14.45
N ARG A 534 -10.04 -5.72 -15.06
CA ARG A 534 -9.26 -6.78 -15.74
C ARG A 534 -9.16 -6.66 -17.25
N THR A 535 -10.02 -5.85 -17.86
CA THR A 535 -10.01 -5.64 -19.32
C THR A 535 -10.15 -4.17 -19.66
N ASP A 536 -9.50 -3.76 -20.74
CA ASP A 536 -9.55 -2.38 -21.24
C ASP A 536 -10.91 -2.06 -21.88
N ALA A 537 -11.65 -3.07 -22.35
CA ALA A 537 -12.90 -2.88 -23.07
C ALA A 537 -13.98 -3.88 -22.65
N VAL A 538 -15.04 -3.35 -22.06
CA VAL A 538 -16.13 -4.16 -21.52
C VAL A 538 -17.35 -4.03 -22.43
N THR A 539 -17.61 -5.07 -23.23
CA THR A 539 -18.55 -5.00 -24.37
C THR A 539 -19.66 -6.07 -24.29
N LYS A 540 -20.76 -5.87 -25.03
CA LYS A 540 -21.83 -6.89 -25.18
C LYS A 540 -21.28 -8.27 -25.58
N THR A 541 -20.31 -8.28 -26.49
CA THR A 541 -19.62 -9.49 -26.93
C THR A 541 -18.86 -10.15 -25.79
N LEU A 542 -18.14 -9.38 -24.97
CA LEU A 542 -17.46 -9.91 -23.79
C LEU A 542 -18.45 -10.50 -22.78
N ALA A 543 -19.54 -9.81 -22.45
CA ALA A 543 -20.60 -10.35 -21.58
C ALA A 543 -21.12 -11.70 -22.09
N THR A 544 -21.41 -11.79 -23.39
CA THR A 544 -21.91 -13.02 -24.02
C THR A 544 -20.86 -14.14 -23.98
N ASN A 545 -19.58 -13.79 -24.17
CA ASN A 545 -18.48 -14.73 -24.08
C ASN A 545 -18.26 -15.23 -22.65
N LEU A 546 -18.29 -14.35 -21.65
CA LEU A 546 -18.19 -14.69 -20.23
C LEU A 546 -19.28 -15.71 -19.86
N LEU A 547 -20.55 -15.40 -20.11
CA LEU A 547 -21.67 -16.28 -19.76
C LEU A 547 -21.59 -17.64 -20.47
N SER A 548 -21.26 -17.66 -21.77
CA SER A 548 -21.20 -18.91 -22.54
C SER A 548 -20.02 -19.80 -22.17
N VAL A 549 -18.82 -19.23 -21.98
CA VAL A 549 -17.61 -20.00 -21.63
C VAL A 549 -17.68 -20.48 -20.19
N LEU A 550 -18.12 -19.65 -19.24
CA LEU A 550 -18.29 -20.06 -17.84
C LEU A 550 -19.36 -21.15 -17.70
N SER A 551 -20.47 -21.07 -18.44
CA SER A 551 -21.47 -22.14 -18.48
C SER A 551 -20.90 -23.45 -19.00
N ALA A 552 -20.06 -23.40 -20.05
CA ALA A 552 -19.36 -24.58 -20.54
C ALA A 552 -18.35 -25.12 -19.51
N PHE A 553 -17.64 -24.24 -18.81
CA PHE A 553 -16.67 -24.62 -17.79
C PHE A 553 -17.32 -25.35 -16.61
N PHE A 554 -18.44 -24.85 -16.08
CA PHE A 554 -19.12 -25.52 -14.98
C PHE A 554 -19.72 -26.87 -15.38
N LYS A 555 -20.25 -26.99 -16.60
CA LYS A 555 -20.67 -28.31 -17.14
C LYS A 555 -19.51 -29.27 -17.31
N TRP A 556 -18.33 -28.77 -17.65
CA TRP A 556 -17.13 -29.56 -17.75
C TRP A 556 -16.67 -30.01 -16.35
N LEU A 557 -16.62 -29.12 -15.37
CA LEU A 557 -16.30 -29.46 -13.97
C LEU A 557 -17.25 -30.51 -13.39
N ASP A 558 -18.56 -30.38 -13.61
CA ASP A 558 -19.55 -31.37 -13.14
C ASP A 558 -19.26 -32.78 -13.68
N LYS A 559 -18.74 -32.88 -14.91
CA LYS A 559 -18.34 -34.17 -15.50
C LYS A 559 -17.03 -34.72 -14.95
N GLN A 560 -16.06 -33.87 -14.65
CA GLN A 560 -14.73 -34.30 -14.17
C GLN A 560 -14.75 -34.65 -12.68
N ASN A 561 -15.44 -33.84 -11.89
CA ASN A 561 -15.30 -33.84 -10.43
C ASN A 561 -16.61 -34.25 -9.73
N GLY A 562 -17.69 -34.50 -10.46
CA GLY A 562 -18.99 -34.86 -9.88
C GLY A 562 -19.68 -33.71 -9.16
N THR A 563 -19.33 -32.46 -9.47
CA THR A 563 -19.94 -31.26 -8.91
C THR A 563 -21.37 -31.04 -9.41
N SER A 564 -22.08 -30.08 -8.82
CA SER A 564 -23.40 -29.62 -9.26
C SER A 564 -23.41 -28.11 -9.59
N LEU A 565 -22.25 -27.59 -10.00
CA LEU A 565 -22.06 -26.17 -10.25
C LEU A 565 -22.87 -25.68 -11.44
N SER A 566 -22.99 -26.44 -12.53
CA SER A 566 -23.80 -26.00 -13.65
C SER A 566 -25.25 -25.81 -13.23
N ALA A 567 -25.80 -26.72 -12.41
CA ALA A 567 -27.17 -26.59 -11.93
C ALA A 567 -27.32 -25.39 -10.97
N THR A 568 -26.34 -25.19 -10.09
CA THR A 568 -26.32 -24.08 -9.13
C THR A 568 -26.24 -22.71 -9.81
N MET A 569 -25.46 -22.58 -10.89
CA MET A 569 -25.23 -21.31 -11.59
C MET A 569 -26.27 -21.02 -12.70
N GLN A 570 -27.01 -22.02 -13.15
CA GLN A 570 -27.95 -21.88 -14.27
C GLN A 570 -29.02 -20.79 -14.06
N PRO A 571 -29.64 -20.63 -12.87
CA PRO A 571 -30.60 -19.54 -12.65
C PRO A 571 -29.98 -18.17 -12.90
N LEU A 572 -28.79 -17.91 -12.32
CA LEU A 572 -28.05 -16.67 -12.49
C LEU A 572 -27.75 -16.38 -13.97
N PHE A 573 -27.24 -17.38 -14.71
CA PHE A 573 -26.96 -17.21 -16.15
C PHE A 573 -28.19 -16.96 -16.98
N THR A 574 -29.34 -17.51 -16.58
CA THR A 574 -30.61 -17.31 -17.30
C THR A 574 -31.06 -15.85 -17.16
N GLU A 575 -30.98 -15.29 -15.96
CA GLU A 575 -31.34 -13.90 -15.68
C GLU A 575 -30.33 -12.89 -16.26
N LEU A 576 -29.04 -13.24 -16.24
CA LEU A 576 -27.97 -12.39 -16.78
C LEU A 576 -27.83 -12.42 -18.30
N LYS A 577 -28.47 -13.38 -18.98
CA LYS A 577 -28.30 -13.61 -20.42
C LYS A 577 -28.47 -12.34 -21.27
N GLU A 578 -29.53 -11.59 -21.00
CA GLU A 578 -29.83 -10.34 -21.71
C GLU A 578 -29.43 -9.10 -20.89
N SER A 579 -29.53 -9.17 -19.55
CA SER A 579 -29.28 -8.01 -18.68
C SER A 579 -27.81 -7.65 -18.53
N LEU A 580 -26.88 -8.62 -18.52
CA LEU A 580 -25.44 -8.34 -18.39
C LEU A 580 -24.86 -7.65 -19.64
N PRO A 581 -25.12 -8.12 -20.89
CA PRO A 581 -24.73 -7.36 -22.08
C PRO A 581 -25.29 -5.94 -22.09
N GLU A 582 -26.53 -5.76 -21.63
CA GLU A 582 -27.15 -4.43 -21.58
C GLU A 582 -26.51 -3.53 -20.52
N ALA A 583 -26.20 -4.07 -19.34
CA ALA A 583 -25.45 -3.36 -18.30
C ALA A 583 -24.09 -2.85 -18.83
N TYR A 584 -23.35 -3.70 -19.55
CA TYR A 584 -22.07 -3.30 -20.15
C TYR A 584 -22.21 -2.22 -21.22
N ARG A 585 -23.29 -2.26 -22.02
CA ARG A 585 -23.56 -1.21 -23.00
C ARG A 585 -23.86 0.11 -22.29
N LEU A 586 -24.74 0.09 -21.29
CA LEU A 586 -25.21 1.29 -20.58
C LEU A 586 -24.09 2.00 -19.83
N ARG A 587 -23.13 1.24 -19.28
CA ARG A 587 -21.92 1.81 -18.68
C ARG A 587 -21.20 2.80 -19.59
N GLY A 588 -20.99 2.46 -20.86
CA GLY A 588 -20.32 3.35 -21.80
C GLY A 588 -21.08 4.66 -22.09
N HIS A 589 -22.42 4.63 -22.03
CA HIS A 589 -23.24 5.84 -22.19
C HIS A 589 -23.16 6.74 -20.96
N LEU A 590 -23.34 6.18 -19.76
CA LEU A 590 -23.29 6.96 -18.52
C LEU A 590 -21.89 7.46 -18.17
N GLU A 591 -20.83 6.75 -18.54
CA GLU A 591 -19.45 7.25 -18.37
C GLU A 591 -19.25 8.58 -19.11
N LYS A 592 -19.76 8.68 -20.34
CA LYS A 592 -19.67 9.91 -21.12
C LYS A 592 -20.41 11.06 -20.46
N GLU A 593 -21.62 10.81 -19.95
CA GLU A 593 -22.42 11.79 -19.21
C GLU A 593 -21.71 12.24 -17.92
N ALA A 594 -21.24 11.28 -17.12
CA ALA A 594 -20.54 11.55 -15.87
C ALA A 594 -19.32 12.44 -16.09
N TYR A 595 -18.53 12.18 -17.13
CA TYR A 595 -17.35 12.98 -17.45
C TYR A 595 -17.69 14.39 -17.95
N GLN A 596 -18.83 14.55 -18.64
CA GLN A 596 -19.33 15.88 -19.01
C GLN A 596 -19.70 16.69 -17.77
N HIS A 597 -20.34 16.07 -16.77
CA HIS A 597 -20.65 16.74 -15.51
C HIS A 597 -19.40 17.05 -14.69
N LEU A 598 -18.46 16.11 -14.62
CA LEU A 598 -17.24 16.22 -13.82
C LEU A 598 -16.35 17.38 -14.27
N TYR A 599 -16.24 17.59 -15.58
CA TYR A 599 -15.37 18.60 -16.19
C TYR A 599 -16.16 19.72 -16.89
N ALA A 600 -17.40 19.96 -16.45
CA ALA A 600 -18.19 21.09 -16.94
C ALA A 600 -17.52 22.42 -16.59
N THR A 601 -17.63 23.40 -17.50
CA THR A 601 -17.13 24.76 -17.29
C THR A 601 -18.29 25.75 -17.38
N PRO A 602 -18.59 26.52 -16.32
CA PRO A 602 -17.94 26.52 -15.01
C PRO A 602 -18.19 25.22 -14.22
N SER A 603 -17.29 24.91 -13.27
CA SER A 603 -17.43 23.74 -12.40
C SER A 603 -18.76 23.78 -11.65
N PRO A 604 -19.50 22.66 -11.55
CA PRO A 604 -20.82 22.67 -10.95
C PRO A 604 -20.76 22.94 -9.45
N GLY A 605 -21.65 23.80 -8.96
CA GLY A 605 -21.94 23.94 -7.54
C GLY A 605 -22.65 22.68 -7.03
N LEU A 606 -22.00 21.92 -6.16
CA LEU A 606 -22.55 20.70 -5.56
C LEU A 606 -22.82 20.92 -4.07
N ALA A 607 -24.07 20.68 -3.66
CA ALA A 607 -24.47 20.76 -2.26
C ALA A 607 -23.93 19.56 -1.45
N ASP A 608 -24.02 18.36 -2.04
CA ASP A 608 -23.57 17.10 -1.45
C ASP A 608 -23.00 16.17 -2.54
N VAL A 609 -22.12 15.26 -2.14
CA VAL A 609 -21.53 14.23 -2.99
C VAL A 609 -21.51 12.91 -2.23
N ARG A 610 -22.04 11.85 -2.84
CA ARG A 610 -22.14 10.52 -2.24
C ARG A 610 -21.81 9.45 -3.23
N GLU A 611 -21.02 8.48 -2.79
CA GLU A 611 -20.85 7.23 -3.52
C GLU A 611 -21.73 6.19 -2.86
N GLU A 612 -22.75 5.72 -3.58
CA GLU A 612 -23.76 4.81 -3.04
C GLU A 612 -24.41 3.97 -4.15
N GLY A 613 -25.08 2.88 -3.75
CA GLY A 613 -25.96 2.12 -4.62
C GLY A 613 -27.38 2.70 -4.58
N LEU A 614 -27.88 3.16 -5.72
CA LEU A 614 -29.24 3.69 -5.88
C LEU A 614 -30.14 2.67 -6.59
N LEU A 615 -31.21 2.24 -5.92
CA LEU A 615 -32.20 1.35 -6.52
C LEU A 615 -33.23 2.14 -7.34
N LEU A 616 -33.37 1.82 -8.62
CA LEU A 616 -34.33 2.46 -9.52
C LEU A 616 -35.75 1.95 -9.27
N LEU A 617 -36.70 2.87 -9.03
CA LEU A 617 -38.11 2.54 -8.82
C LEU A 617 -38.97 2.73 -10.07
N GLY A 618 -38.60 3.67 -10.94
CA GLY A 618 -39.35 4.03 -12.14
C GLY A 618 -39.05 5.47 -12.56
N THR A 619 -39.70 5.92 -13.63
CA THR A 619 -39.57 7.28 -14.18
C THR A 619 -40.81 8.12 -13.90
N ASP A 620 -40.62 9.43 -13.76
CA ASP A 620 -41.69 10.44 -13.74
C ASP A 620 -41.45 11.50 -14.84
N GLN A 621 -42.14 12.66 -14.77
CA GLN A 621 -42.00 13.74 -15.77
C GLN A 621 -40.60 14.39 -15.79
N ASP A 622 -39.79 14.07 -14.79
CA ASP A 622 -38.77 14.93 -14.25
C ASP A 622 -37.43 14.15 -14.13
N GLY A 623 -37.46 12.82 -14.20
CA GLY A 623 -36.31 11.93 -14.25
C GLY A 623 -36.63 10.53 -13.70
N TRP A 624 -35.60 9.84 -13.21
CA TRP A 624 -35.77 8.62 -12.43
C TRP A 624 -36.09 8.95 -10.97
N VAL A 625 -37.00 8.19 -10.39
CA VAL A 625 -37.14 8.09 -8.94
C VAL A 625 -36.28 6.92 -8.47
N ALA A 626 -35.26 7.24 -7.69
CA ALA A 626 -34.38 6.25 -7.09
C ALA A 626 -34.57 6.20 -5.57
N ARG A 627 -34.37 5.02 -4.98
CA ARG A 627 -34.38 4.81 -3.55
C ARG A 627 -32.97 4.57 -3.04
N ARG A 628 -32.59 5.36 -2.06
CA ARG A 628 -31.38 5.20 -1.27
C ARG A 628 -31.50 4.05 -0.29
N GLN A 629 -30.37 3.60 0.20
CA GLN A 629 -30.29 2.57 1.22
C GLN A 629 -31.05 2.94 2.51
N ASN A 630 -31.01 4.21 2.93
CA ASN A 630 -31.75 4.71 4.11
C ASN A 630 -33.28 4.78 3.89
N GLY A 631 -33.77 4.38 2.71
CA GLY A 631 -35.19 4.42 2.33
C GLY A 631 -35.65 5.75 1.71
N GLU A 632 -34.81 6.79 1.72
CA GLU A 632 -35.09 8.08 1.09
C GLU A 632 -35.29 7.91 -0.42
N LYS A 633 -36.30 8.58 -0.97
CA LYS A 633 -36.50 8.66 -2.41
C LYS A 633 -35.91 9.95 -2.93
N ILE A 634 -35.11 9.85 -3.98
CA ILE A 634 -34.45 10.99 -4.62
C ILE A 634 -34.79 11.02 -6.11
N LYS A 635 -34.66 12.21 -6.68
CA LYS A 635 -34.76 12.44 -8.12
C LYS A 635 -33.37 12.30 -8.74
N LEU A 636 -33.20 11.29 -9.60
CA LEU A 636 -31.98 11.00 -10.33
C LEU A 636 -32.16 11.39 -11.80
N THR A 637 -31.29 12.26 -12.29
CA THR A 637 -31.28 12.68 -13.69
C THR A 637 -30.22 11.85 -14.44
N LEU A 638 -30.65 11.18 -15.52
CA LEU A 638 -29.79 10.42 -16.44
C LEU A 638 -30.09 10.85 -17.88
N ASP A 639 -29.15 10.65 -18.81
CA ASP A 639 -29.34 10.89 -20.25
C ASP A 639 -30.51 10.06 -20.82
N ALA A 640 -31.13 10.57 -21.89
CA ALA A 640 -32.26 9.98 -22.60
C ALA A 640 -32.00 8.53 -23.05
N ASP A 641 -30.79 8.20 -23.50
CA ASP A 641 -30.42 6.83 -23.90
C ASP A 641 -30.46 5.84 -22.71
N ALA A 642 -30.06 6.31 -21.52
CA ALA A 642 -30.13 5.50 -20.29
C ALA A 642 -31.58 5.39 -19.80
N ASN A 643 -32.36 6.47 -19.91
CA ASN A 643 -33.78 6.48 -19.54
C ASN A 643 -34.63 5.49 -20.33
N GLN A 644 -34.31 5.25 -21.60
CA GLN A 644 -35.08 4.33 -22.45
C GLN A 644 -34.75 2.86 -22.24
N ALA A 645 -33.58 2.55 -21.68
CA ALA A 645 -33.06 1.18 -21.61
C ALA A 645 -33.01 0.60 -20.19
N LEU A 646 -33.02 1.45 -19.15
CA LEU A 646 -33.07 1.01 -17.76
C LEU A 646 -34.48 0.62 -17.33
N GLY A 647 -34.57 -0.42 -16.50
CA GLY A 647 -35.82 -0.87 -15.88
C GLY A 647 -35.83 -0.61 -14.37
N ALA A 648 -37.00 -0.75 -13.76
CA ALA A 648 -37.11 -0.80 -12.30
C ALA A 648 -36.30 -1.99 -11.73
N ASP A 649 -35.96 -1.91 -10.45
CA ASP A 649 -35.20 -2.91 -9.68
C ASP A 649 -33.71 -3.05 -10.04
N TRP A 650 -33.21 -2.24 -10.97
CA TRP A 650 -31.76 -2.10 -11.20
C TRP A 650 -31.14 -1.25 -10.09
N VAL A 651 -29.89 -1.57 -9.73
CA VAL A 651 -29.07 -0.70 -8.88
C VAL A 651 -27.99 -0.04 -9.73
N ILE A 652 -27.86 1.27 -9.62
CA ILE A 652 -26.72 2.03 -10.14
C ILE A 652 -25.81 2.36 -8.97
N PHE A 653 -24.56 1.92 -9.03
CA PHE A 653 -23.53 2.27 -8.06
C PHE A 653 -22.55 3.25 -8.69
N GLY A 654 -22.29 4.37 -8.02
CA GLY A 654 -21.37 5.39 -8.51
C GLY A 654 -21.34 6.62 -7.62
N LEU A 655 -20.55 7.60 -8.03
CA LEU A 655 -20.46 8.90 -7.37
C LEU A 655 -21.55 9.84 -7.88
N PHE A 656 -22.48 10.21 -7.02
CA PHE A 656 -23.57 11.13 -7.32
C PHE A 656 -23.37 12.46 -6.60
N GLY A 657 -23.67 13.56 -7.31
CA GLY A 657 -23.64 14.92 -6.77
C GLY A 657 -25.02 15.55 -6.81
N GLN A 658 -25.40 16.24 -5.74
CA GLN A 658 -26.63 17.02 -5.67
C GLN A 658 -26.42 18.42 -6.25
N THR A 659 -27.13 18.74 -7.32
CA THR A 659 -27.12 20.06 -7.95
C THR A 659 -28.03 21.05 -7.21
N GLU A 660 -27.89 22.35 -7.50
CA GLU A 660 -28.66 23.43 -6.86
C GLU A 660 -30.18 23.29 -7.01
N ASP A 661 -30.65 22.62 -8.07
CA ASP A 661 -32.07 22.29 -8.31
C ASP A 661 -32.59 21.12 -7.44
N GLY A 662 -31.74 20.55 -6.58
CA GLY A 662 -32.05 19.43 -5.70
C GLY A 662 -32.00 18.05 -6.38
N SER A 663 -31.77 17.98 -7.69
CA SER A 663 -31.61 16.72 -8.43
C SER A 663 -30.23 16.10 -8.20
N TRP A 664 -30.14 14.79 -8.33
CA TRP A 664 -28.89 14.04 -8.25
C TRP A 664 -28.41 13.65 -9.65
N ARG A 665 -27.11 13.79 -9.90
CA ARG A 665 -26.47 13.45 -11.17
C ARG A 665 -25.22 12.62 -10.94
N LEU A 666 -24.84 11.81 -11.92
CA LEU A 666 -23.64 10.97 -11.87
C LEU A 666 -22.37 11.76 -12.22
N PHE A 667 -21.28 11.49 -11.52
CA PHE A 667 -19.95 12.15 -11.63
C PHE A 667 -18.77 11.17 -11.78
N SER A 668 -19.01 9.86 -11.71
CA SER A 668 -18.01 8.83 -11.96
C SER A 668 -18.51 7.80 -12.98
N SER A 669 -17.61 6.94 -13.46
CA SER A 669 -18.01 5.65 -14.02
C SER A 669 -18.96 4.94 -13.06
N ALA A 670 -20.12 4.55 -13.57
CA ALA A 670 -21.10 3.80 -12.82
C ALA A 670 -21.01 2.30 -13.11
N GLU A 671 -21.32 1.52 -12.10
CA GLU A 671 -21.60 0.10 -12.21
C GLU A 671 -23.10 -0.13 -12.17
N PHE A 672 -23.54 -1.14 -12.90
CA PHE A 672 -24.93 -1.52 -12.99
C PHE A 672 -25.11 -2.92 -12.49
N TYR A 673 -26.01 -3.07 -11.53
CA TYR A 673 -26.37 -4.35 -10.97
C TYR A 673 -27.78 -4.68 -11.45
N PRO A 674 -27.93 -5.65 -12.37
CA PRO A 674 -29.24 -6.15 -12.78
C PRO A 674 -30.07 -6.63 -11.58
N PRO A 675 -31.40 -6.77 -11.72
CA PRO A 675 -32.29 -7.13 -10.61
C PRO A 675 -31.85 -8.37 -9.82
N VAL A 676 -31.36 -9.41 -10.52
CA VAL A 676 -30.81 -10.62 -9.88
C VAL A 676 -29.64 -10.32 -8.95
N VAL A 677 -28.76 -9.39 -9.33
CA VAL A 677 -27.60 -9.00 -8.52
C VAL A 677 -28.02 -8.05 -7.41
N ALA A 678 -28.95 -7.13 -7.69
CA ALA A 678 -29.55 -6.26 -6.66
C ALA A 678 -30.20 -7.10 -5.55
N GLN A 679 -30.91 -8.17 -5.90
CA GLN A 679 -31.48 -9.11 -4.93
C GLN A 679 -30.41 -9.81 -4.10
N LEU A 680 -29.30 -10.27 -4.73
CA LEU A 680 -28.18 -10.87 -4.00
C LEU A 680 -27.48 -9.89 -3.04
N LEU A 681 -27.51 -8.59 -3.35
CA LEU A 681 -27.04 -7.52 -2.46
C LEU A 681 -28.02 -7.21 -1.31
N GLY A 682 -29.21 -7.82 -1.31
CA GLY A 682 -30.25 -7.57 -0.31
C GLY A 682 -31.14 -6.36 -0.62
N ALA A 683 -31.14 -5.85 -1.86
CA ALA A 683 -32.04 -4.78 -2.26
C ALA A 683 -33.51 -5.27 -2.27
N PRO A 684 -34.49 -4.47 -1.81
CA PRO A 684 -35.90 -4.86 -1.81
C PRO A 684 -36.48 -4.68 -3.22
N VAL A 685 -36.20 -5.63 -4.12
CA VAL A 685 -36.70 -5.67 -5.49
C VAL A 685 -38.18 -6.09 -5.54
N ALA A 686 -38.95 -5.56 -6.48
CA ALA A 686 -40.36 -5.92 -6.66
C ALA A 686 -40.54 -7.32 -7.31
N VAL A 687 -39.49 -7.83 -7.97
CA VAL A 687 -39.45 -9.19 -8.51
C VAL A 687 -39.31 -10.21 -7.37
N LEU A 688 -40.46 -10.67 -6.85
CA LEU A 688 -40.57 -11.93 -6.13
C LEU A 688 -40.39 -13.08 -7.13
N ILE A 689 -39.41 -13.96 -6.88
CA ILE A 689 -39.41 -15.32 -7.46
C ILE A 689 -40.44 -16.15 -6.71
#